data_AF-A0A9P3B809-F1
#
_entry.id   AF-A0A9P3B809-F1
#
_cell.length_a   1.000
_cell.length_b   1.000
_cell.length_c   1.000
_cell.angle_alpha   90.00
_cell.angle_beta   90.00
_cell.angle_gamma   90.00
#
_symmetry.space_group_name_H-M   'P 1'
#
loop_
_entity.id
_entity.type
_entity.pdbx_description
1 polymer ?
#
loop_
_entity_poly.entity_id
_entity_poly.type
_entity_poly.pdbx_seq_one_letter_code
_entity_poly.pdbx_strand_id
1 'polypeptide(L)'
;MNLAMEAHIDAFALNIAAGWAGNDVQIANAFTAANSLGFKLFFSFDYAGNGPWAESDVYNLIRKYASNGAYYHYNGAPFVSTFEGADNANDWISIKAETGCFFMPDWSSRGAGVALKLGGGIADGLFSWAAWAWGSRNMTTYVDASYNQTLNGYNKNWLWRSDDLWYDRWQQVWYFQPEFVEIISWNDFGESHYIGPLDATQYDAFKVGNAPYNYVENMPHDGWRQLLPYVIDTYKNGHATFDTEVLVTWYRPTLASACGDGGTTANTASQLQIEYRPVDIVDDRIFVSALLSEPAYLTINYGVGEYGVNWDYTPEGGVGIYHASMALNGETGPVTMQLLRDSGVFISYNPSQAISTTCTNGITNWNVWVGSATSTLTSTIPPPLSLSNQVCVQGWGAGNFEGLCEFTSSLAIMATVPPVPAAQPKSLLISPQRRHSIRLPALGVMAMAALQAFAALLATMDIALFILTVVYVLGRAATGTAPQVLVLVDRQGPRGVWVSFGDSFSAGPGAGNYLDSFLSGCLRTNNSYPMQLNKALEGLAPNAFKFEFLACSGSLTDDPKMKQQLLTWSNSSNFGTITIGGNDAGFAKVLIQCILQPPTYGKSGHWWSGETFDCEGEISNSQAIVNDERYVQALVKAYTNIFTGPPLDQQFDLFVAGYSRFFDTSSETDCGTLGMLWNKPAITYNLRQSINSLVLQVNEKIQQAVAATEVTQNRSITYVDWDSRMDGHRFCTPGYSDEPIQNKYEAAHEYFFAAVGSEDNYPGEEDKWPPSSTTPYPPESGTYSFSVDPKTCAGNLDNPANIYDPDELVNIWCTWAIEAASNASFATAIEAYFTPQAASSADESMTVAWTNNKLVVTSSGSQGWTAKIFHPKSLGHGLIAEALLAAIKGKE
;
A
#
# COMPACT_ATOMS: atom_id res chain seq x y z
N MET A 1 -18.31 -5.36 32.74
CA MET A 1 -19.58 -4.87 33.33
C MET A 1 -19.36 -3.57 34.09
N ASN A 2 -19.07 -3.50 35.41
CA ASN A 2 -18.83 -2.20 36.09
C ASN A 2 -17.79 -1.32 35.37
N LEU A 3 -16.55 -1.80 35.24
CA LEU A 3 -15.46 -1.17 34.46
C LEU A 3 -15.78 -0.91 32.97
N ALA A 4 -16.87 -1.47 32.44
CA ALA A 4 -17.33 -1.27 31.06
C ALA A 4 -18.41 -0.18 30.99
N MET A 5 -19.33 -0.13 31.97
CA MET A 5 -20.30 0.96 32.15
C MET A 5 -19.58 2.26 32.54
N GLU A 6 -18.55 2.17 33.39
CA GLU A 6 -17.61 3.27 33.71
C GLU A 6 -16.86 3.76 32.46
N ALA A 7 -16.69 2.89 31.46
CA ALA A 7 -16.13 3.20 30.15
C ALA A 7 -17.21 3.47 29.06
N HIS A 8 -18.48 3.63 29.46
CA HIS A 8 -19.66 3.93 28.62
C HIS A 8 -19.99 2.89 27.52
N ILE A 9 -19.47 1.67 27.65
CA ILE A 9 -19.80 0.51 26.80
C ILE A 9 -21.18 -0.05 27.21
N ASP A 10 -22.08 -0.26 26.25
CA ASP A 10 -23.48 -0.64 26.51
C ASP A 10 -23.68 -2.15 26.73
N ALA A 11 -22.90 -2.97 26.02
CA ALA A 11 -23.07 -4.42 25.97
C ALA A 11 -21.73 -5.17 25.83
N PHE A 12 -21.74 -6.49 26.05
CA PHE A 12 -20.68 -7.39 25.59
C PHE A 12 -21.22 -8.39 24.55
N ALA A 13 -20.45 -8.59 23.47
CA ALA A 13 -20.50 -9.79 22.66
C ALA A 13 -19.95 -10.97 23.48
N LEU A 14 -20.76 -11.99 23.72
CA LEU A 14 -20.31 -13.25 24.34
C LEU A 14 -19.82 -14.19 23.23
N ASN A 15 -18.52 -14.21 22.94
CA ASN A 15 -17.92 -15.31 22.18
C ASN A 15 -18.17 -16.62 22.93
N ILE A 16 -18.75 -17.60 22.24
CA ILE A 16 -19.00 -18.96 22.75
C ILE A 16 -18.67 -20.01 21.68
N ALA A 17 -17.78 -20.94 22.02
CA ALA A 17 -17.35 -22.03 21.14
C ALA A 17 -18.26 -23.26 21.25
N ALA A 18 -18.48 -23.94 20.11
CA ALA A 18 -19.32 -25.12 20.01
C ALA A 18 -18.90 -26.22 21.00
N GLY A 19 -19.87 -26.84 21.69
CA GLY A 19 -19.62 -27.99 22.58
C GLY A 19 -18.75 -27.74 23.82
N TRP A 20 -18.31 -26.50 24.11
CA TRP A 20 -17.49 -26.24 25.29
C TRP A 20 -18.26 -26.48 26.59
N ALA A 21 -17.73 -27.36 27.45
CA ALA A 21 -18.39 -27.79 28.69
C ALA A 21 -18.64 -26.66 29.72
N GLY A 22 -18.00 -25.50 29.57
CA GLY A 22 -18.24 -24.32 30.39
C GLY A 22 -19.47 -23.49 30.00
N ASN A 23 -19.99 -23.64 28.77
CA ASN A 23 -21.00 -22.74 28.18
C ASN A 23 -22.21 -22.53 29.10
N ASP A 24 -22.90 -23.60 29.49
CA ASP A 24 -24.15 -23.49 30.27
C ASP A 24 -23.97 -22.77 31.61
N VAL A 25 -22.83 -22.97 32.27
CA VAL A 25 -22.53 -22.35 33.57
C VAL A 25 -22.10 -20.91 33.40
N GLN A 26 -21.18 -20.62 32.47
CA GLN A 26 -20.63 -19.27 32.32
C GLN A 26 -21.61 -18.30 31.66
N ILE A 27 -22.45 -18.76 30.73
CA ILE A 27 -23.55 -17.95 30.19
C ILE A 27 -24.55 -17.62 31.32
N ALA A 28 -24.94 -18.59 32.16
CA ALA A 28 -25.83 -18.34 33.29
C ALA A 28 -25.23 -17.35 34.31
N ASN A 29 -23.92 -17.46 34.59
CA ASN A 29 -23.19 -16.51 35.44
C ASN A 29 -23.18 -15.10 34.83
N ALA A 30 -22.86 -14.97 33.54
CA ALA A 30 -22.82 -13.69 32.82
C ALA A 30 -24.19 -13.00 32.83
N PHE A 31 -25.26 -13.71 32.46
CA PHE A 31 -26.62 -13.16 32.50
C PHE A 31 -27.06 -12.81 33.93
N THR A 32 -26.64 -13.57 34.95
CA THR A 32 -26.93 -13.22 36.36
C THR A 32 -26.27 -11.90 36.76
N ALA A 33 -24.97 -11.73 36.45
CA ALA A 33 -24.24 -10.50 36.72
C ALA A 33 -24.81 -9.29 35.95
N ALA A 34 -25.13 -9.47 34.66
CA ALA A 34 -25.69 -8.40 33.83
C ALA A 34 -27.07 -7.95 34.31
N ASN A 35 -27.96 -8.88 34.70
CA ASN A 35 -29.26 -8.52 35.30
C ASN A 35 -29.11 -7.75 36.61
N SER A 36 -28.09 -8.06 37.43
CA SER A 36 -27.85 -7.32 38.69
C SER A 36 -27.37 -5.88 38.49
N LEU A 37 -26.94 -5.54 37.27
CA LEU A 37 -26.33 -4.24 36.91
C LEU A 37 -27.14 -3.46 35.85
N GLY A 38 -28.12 -4.09 35.20
CA GLY A 38 -28.82 -3.54 34.02
C GLY A 38 -28.04 -3.60 32.72
N PHE A 39 -26.81 -4.13 32.75
CA PHE A 39 -25.89 -4.28 31.61
C PHE A 39 -26.46 -5.23 30.54
N LYS A 40 -25.98 -5.12 29.29
CA LYS A 40 -26.49 -5.91 28.16
C LYS A 40 -25.49 -6.93 27.62
N LEU A 41 -26.03 -8.01 27.06
CA LEU A 41 -25.28 -9.14 26.52
C LEU A 41 -25.96 -9.64 25.23
N PHE A 42 -25.17 -10.03 24.23
CA PHE A 42 -25.63 -10.81 23.09
C PHE A 42 -24.69 -11.98 22.81
N PHE A 43 -25.11 -12.95 22.00
CA PHE A 43 -24.23 -14.05 21.61
C PHE A 43 -23.44 -13.70 20.35
N SER A 44 -22.14 -13.98 20.38
CA SER A 44 -21.33 -14.21 19.19
C SER A 44 -20.97 -15.69 19.16
N PHE A 45 -21.61 -16.44 18.25
CA PHE A 45 -21.36 -17.87 18.12
C PHE A 45 -20.04 -18.10 17.38
N ASP A 46 -19.04 -18.67 18.05
CA ASP A 46 -17.74 -18.97 17.45
C ASP A 46 -17.80 -20.32 16.72
N TYR A 47 -17.70 -20.26 15.39
CA TYR A 47 -17.70 -21.43 14.49
C TYR A 47 -16.28 -21.94 14.17
N ALA A 48 -15.22 -21.22 14.58
CA ALA A 48 -13.83 -21.57 14.32
C ALA A 48 -13.17 -22.26 15.52
N GLY A 49 -13.34 -21.70 16.73
CA GLY A 49 -12.58 -22.05 17.93
C GLY A 49 -12.74 -23.48 18.44
N ASN A 50 -13.84 -24.17 18.12
CA ASN A 50 -13.99 -25.61 18.36
C ASN A 50 -14.79 -26.32 17.24
N GLY A 51 -14.70 -25.80 16.01
CA GLY A 51 -15.51 -26.23 14.87
C GLY A 51 -16.95 -25.68 14.88
N PRO A 52 -17.74 -26.02 13.85
CA PRO A 52 -19.03 -25.38 13.60
C PRO A 52 -20.11 -25.79 14.60
N TRP A 53 -20.99 -24.86 14.94
CA TRP A 53 -22.17 -25.13 15.76
C TRP A 53 -23.23 -25.93 15.00
N ALA A 54 -23.95 -26.81 15.72
CA ALA A 54 -25.16 -27.44 15.20
C ALA A 54 -26.34 -26.44 15.22
N GLU A 55 -27.08 -26.35 14.11
CA GLU A 55 -28.24 -25.46 13.92
C GLU A 55 -29.21 -25.47 15.12
N SER A 56 -29.52 -26.68 15.62
CA SER A 56 -30.40 -26.89 16.77
C SER A 56 -29.94 -26.17 18.03
N ASP A 57 -28.64 -26.14 18.27
CA ASP A 57 -28.08 -25.71 19.55
C ASP A 57 -28.01 -24.18 19.57
N VAL A 58 -27.76 -23.56 18.42
CA VAL A 58 -27.83 -22.11 18.21
C VAL A 58 -29.25 -21.61 18.47
N TYR A 59 -30.28 -22.12 17.76
CA TYR A 59 -31.64 -21.63 17.97
C TYR A 59 -32.20 -21.95 19.37
N ASN A 60 -31.78 -23.07 19.99
CA ASN A 60 -32.22 -23.41 21.34
C ASN A 60 -31.59 -22.47 22.37
N LEU A 61 -30.31 -22.12 22.22
CA LEU A 61 -29.62 -21.20 23.12
C LEU A 61 -30.17 -19.77 22.98
N ILE A 62 -30.45 -19.31 21.75
CA ILE A 62 -31.12 -18.03 21.51
C ILE A 62 -32.51 -18.04 22.19
N ARG A 63 -33.36 -19.05 21.94
CA ARG A 63 -34.69 -19.13 22.59
C ARG A 63 -34.63 -19.20 24.12
N LYS A 64 -33.59 -19.80 24.70
CA LYS A 64 -33.36 -19.90 26.15
C LYS A 64 -33.03 -18.55 26.80
N TYR A 65 -32.36 -17.64 26.09
CA TYR A 65 -31.87 -16.38 26.67
C TYR A 65 -32.45 -15.09 26.06
N ALA A 66 -33.04 -15.12 24.87
CA ALA A 66 -33.61 -13.95 24.20
C ALA A 66 -34.64 -13.20 25.06
N SER A 67 -35.51 -13.91 25.79
CA SER A 67 -36.49 -13.27 26.69
C SER A 67 -35.93 -12.72 28.01
N ASN A 68 -34.61 -12.74 28.19
CA ASN A 68 -33.94 -12.26 29.40
C ASN A 68 -33.79 -10.72 29.38
N GLY A 69 -34.03 -10.05 30.51
CA GLY A 69 -33.95 -8.58 30.62
C GLY A 69 -32.55 -7.98 30.35
N ALA A 70 -31.50 -8.78 30.45
CA ALA A 70 -30.13 -8.39 30.08
C ALA A 70 -29.75 -8.77 28.63
N TYR A 71 -30.62 -9.42 27.84
CA TYR A 71 -30.33 -9.68 26.44
C TYR A 71 -30.44 -8.39 25.61
N TYR A 72 -29.44 -8.11 24.77
CA TYR A 72 -29.45 -6.94 23.89
C TYR A 72 -30.43 -7.16 22.73
N HIS A 73 -31.31 -6.18 22.52
CA HIS A 73 -32.29 -6.19 21.44
C HIS A 73 -32.14 -4.92 20.61
N TYR A 74 -32.12 -5.08 19.29
CA TYR A 74 -32.12 -3.98 18.34
C TYR A 74 -33.47 -3.98 17.60
N ASN A 75 -34.14 -2.83 17.56
CA ASN A 75 -35.49 -2.67 16.99
C ASN A 75 -36.53 -3.72 17.46
N GLY A 76 -36.36 -4.26 18.67
CA GLY A 76 -37.23 -5.27 19.28
C GLY A 76 -36.87 -6.73 18.98
N ALA A 77 -35.91 -6.97 18.08
CA ALA A 77 -35.39 -8.31 17.78
C ALA A 77 -34.14 -8.62 18.66
N PRO A 78 -33.95 -9.86 19.13
CA PRO A 78 -32.71 -10.26 19.81
C PRO A 78 -31.52 -10.12 18.86
N PHE A 79 -30.46 -9.42 19.28
CA PHE A 79 -29.25 -9.25 18.46
C PHE A 79 -28.35 -10.48 18.56
N VAL A 80 -27.82 -10.96 17.44
CA VAL A 80 -26.94 -12.14 17.37
C VAL A 80 -25.83 -11.94 16.33
N SER A 81 -24.62 -12.40 16.66
CA SER A 81 -23.43 -12.36 15.82
C SER A 81 -22.76 -13.76 15.74
N THR A 82 -21.70 -13.87 14.94
CA THR A 82 -20.77 -15.01 14.90
C THR A 82 -19.34 -14.49 14.91
N PHE A 83 -18.39 -15.35 15.26
CA PHE A 83 -17.03 -15.27 14.75
C PHE A 83 -16.86 -16.34 13.66
N GLU A 84 -16.56 -15.88 12.44
CA GLU A 84 -16.58 -16.68 11.21
C GLU A 84 -17.87 -17.54 11.04
N GLY A 85 -17.77 -18.74 10.46
CA GLY A 85 -18.92 -19.63 10.22
C GLY A 85 -19.62 -19.42 8.87
N ALA A 86 -18.97 -18.76 7.91
CA ALA A 86 -19.52 -18.45 6.59
C ALA A 86 -20.04 -19.68 5.81
N ASP A 87 -19.42 -20.86 6.01
CA ASP A 87 -19.84 -22.10 5.34
C ASP A 87 -21.15 -22.69 5.92
N ASN A 88 -21.55 -22.26 7.12
CA ASN A 88 -22.81 -22.56 7.79
C ASN A 88 -23.90 -21.50 7.55
N ALA A 89 -23.68 -20.52 6.67
CA ALA A 89 -24.61 -19.41 6.45
C ALA A 89 -26.03 -19.83 6.00
N ASN A 90 -26.21 -21.03 5.44
CA ASN A 90 -27.54 -21.56 5.09
C ASN A 90 -28.35 -21.97 6.33
N ASP A 91 -27.70 -22.43 7.40
CA ASP A 91 -28.34 -22.85 8.66
C ASP A 91 -29.07 -21.66 9.30
N TRP A 92 -28.54 -20.45 9.09
CA TRP A 92 -29.10 -19.20 9.60
C TRP A 92 -30.47 -18.85 9.01
N ILE A 93 -30.86 -19.43 7.86
CA ILE A 93 -32.22 -19.29 7.31
C ILE A 93 -33.23 -19.89 8.30
N SER A 94 -32.97 -21.10 8.78
CA SER A 94 -33.79 -21.78 9.79
C SER A 94 -33.68 -21.11 11.16
N ILE A 95 -32.46 -20.81 11.62
CA ILE A 95 -32.23 -20.22 12.96
C ILE A 95 -32.97 -18.88 13.08
N LYS A 96 -32.87 -18.00 12.08
CA LYS A 96 -33.55 -16.70 12.09
C LYS A 96 -35.06 -16.81 11.99
N ALA A 97 -35.58 -17.76 11.20
CA ALA A 97 -37.02 -18.04 11.16
C ALA A 97 -37.58 -18.57 12.50
N GLU A 98 -36.80 -19.39 13.21
CA GLU A 98 -37.18 -20.02 14.49
C GLU A 98 -36.96 -19.13 15.73
N THR A 99 -36.25 -18.00 15.59
CA THR A 99 -35.87 -17.10 16.69
C THR A 99 -36.32 -15.65 16.53
N GLY A 100 -36.48 -15.16 15.29
CA GLY A 100 -36.75 -13.76 15.01
C GLY A 100 -35.60 -12.81 15.35
N CYS A 101 -34.35 -13.28 15.33
CA CYS A 101 -33.18 -12.46 15.63
C CYS A 101 -32.86 -11.41 14.55
N PHE A 102 -32.21 -10.34 14.99
CA PHE A 102 -31.40 -9.48 14.13
C PHE A 102 -30.00 -10.10 14.07
N PHE A 103 -29.51 -10.39 12.88
CA PHE A 103 -28.31 -11.20 12.66
C PHE A 103 -27.22 -10.42 11.91
N MET A 104 -26.08 -10.23 12.59
CA MET A 104 -24.93 -9.46 12.12
C MET A 104 -23.63 -10.26 12.35
N PRO A 105 -23.31 -11.23 11.48
CA PRO A 105 -22.11 -12.06 11.60
C PRO A 105 -20.83 -11.31 11.25
N ASP A 106 -19.72 -11.73 11.84
CA ASP A 106 -18.41 -11.63 11.20
C ASP A 106 -18.22 -12.82 10.25
N TRP A 107 -18.02 -12.53 8.96
CA TRP A 107 -17.62 -13.49 7.91
C TRP A 107 -16.41 -12.92 7.13
N SER A 108 -15.46 -12.30 7.84
CA SER A 108 -14.33 -11.54 7.26
C SER A 108 -13.50 -12.33 6.25
N SER A 109 -13.28 -13.63 6.47
CA SER A 109 -12.54 -14.52 5.57
C SER A 109 -13.08 -14.54 4.13
N ARG A 110 -14.38 -14.27 3.96
CA ARG A 110 -15.07 -14.26 2.65
C ARG A 110 -15.18 -12.89 2.01
N GLY A 111 -14.92 -11.82 2.77
CA GLY A 111 -15.18 -10.44 2.37
C GLY A 111 -16.68 -10.10 2.33
N ALA A 112 -17.05 -8.92 2.82
CA ALA A 112 -18.42 -8.41 2.90
C ALA A 112 -19.33 -8.64 1.68
N GLY A 113 -18.88 -8.36 0.45
CA GLY A 113 -19.68 -8.49 -0.79
C GLY A 113 -19.92 -9.94 -1.25
N VAL A 114 -19.22 -10.92 -0.67
CA VAL A 114 -19.59 -12.35 -0.72
C VAL A 114 -20.46 -12.67 0.49
N ALA A 115 -20.02 -12.31 1.70
CA ALA A 115 -20.72 -12.54 2.97
C ALA A 115 -22.20 -12.12 2.93
N LEU A 116 -22.50 -10.92 2.43
CA LEU A 116 -23.86 -10.37 2.29
C LEU A 116 -24.77 -11.19 1.36
N LYS A 117 -24.23 -12.10 0.55
CA LYS A 117 -24.98 -13.00 -0.35
C LYS A 117 -25.10 -14.42 0.21
N LEU A 118 -24.34 -14.77 1.25
CA LEU A 118 -24.41 -16.09 1.88
C LEU A 118 -25.75 -16.27 2.63
N GLY A 119 -26.17 -17.52 2.78
CA GLY A 119 -27.52 -17.85 3.29
C GLY A 119 -28.66 -17.29 2.44
N GLY A 120 -28.40 -16.88 1.20
CA GLY A 120 -29.38 -16.18 0.36
C GLY A 120 -29.61 -14.71 0.74
N GLY A 121 -28.68 -14.09 1.47
CA GLY A 121 -28.83 -12.71 1.99
C GLY A 121 -29.55 -12.67 3.33
N ILE A 122 -29.21 -13.59 4.25
CA ILE A 122 -29.91 -13.78 5.52
C ILE A 122 -29.50 -12.78 6.63
N ALA A 123 -28.31 -12.20 6.51
CA ALA A 123 -27.78 -11.23 7.47
C ALA A 123 -28.43 -9.83 7.30
N ASP A 124 -28.70 -9.15 8.41
CA ASP A 124 -29.24 -7.78 8.43
C ASP A 124 -28.14 -6.71 8.37
N GLY A 125 -26.90 -7.10 8.71
CA GLY A 125 -25.69 -6.29 8.66
C GLY A 125 -24.47 -7.20 8.69
N LEU A 126 -23.26 -6.64 8.65
CA LEU A 126 -22.01 -7.40 8.74
C LEU A 126 -21.04 -6.74 9.72
N PHE A 127 -20.41 -7.54 10.56
CA PHE A 127 -19.28 -7.16 11.38
C PHE A 127 -17.98 -7.38 10.60
N SER A 128 -17.01 -6.49 10.78
CA SER A 128 -15.65 -6.62 10.23
C SER A 128 -14.68 -6.88 11.36
N TRP A 129 -14.04 -8.05 11.35
CA TRP A 129 -12.94 -8.38 12.26
C TRP A 129 -11.64 -7.66 11.85
N ALA A 130 -11.55 -7.11 10.63
CA ALA A 130 -10.34 -6.54 10.05
C ALA A 130 -10.00 -5.13 10.59
N ALA A 131 -9.63 -5.06 11.88
CA ALA A 131 -9.41 -3.81 12.61
C ALA A 131 -7.99 -3.22 12.52
N TRP A 132 -7.02 -3.95 11.96
CA TRP A 132 -5.58 -3.63 12.04
C TRP A 132 -4.97 -3.15 10.73
N ALA A 133 -3.85 -2.43 10.84
CA ALA A 133 -3.09 -1.92 9.71
C ALA A 133 -2.33 -3.03 8.96
N TRP A 134 -2.08 -2.79 7.66
CA TRP A 134 -1.34 -3.73 6.80
C TRP A 134 0.14 -3.33 6.63
N GLY A 135 1.03 -4.13 7.21
CA GLY A 135 2.47 -3.90 7.15
C GLY A 135 2.88 -2.62 7.88
N SER A 136 3.77 -1.83 7.29
CA SER A 136 4.23 -0.56 7.85
C SER A 136 3.25 0.62 7.67
N ARG A 137 2.14 0.46 6.94
CA ARG A 137 1.15 1.54 6.73
C ARG A 137 0.36 1.81 8.03
N ASN A 138 -0.23 3.00 8.19
CA ASN A 138 -1.27 3.24 9.21
C ASN A 138 -2.61 2.63 8.73
N MET A 139 -3.55 2.40 9.65
CA MET A 139 -4.87 1.86 9.29
C MET A 139 -5.76 2.94 8.69
N THR A 140 -6.53 2.59 7.66
CA THR A 140 -7.40 3.53 6.94
C THR A 140 -8.83 3.00 6.85
N THR A 141 -9.78 3.91 6.66
CA THR A 141 -11.20 3.57 6.42
C THR A 141 -11.46 2.83 5.12
N TYR A 142 -10.44 2.51 4.31
CA TYR A 142 -10.63 1.75 3.06
C TYR A 142 -11.22 0.36 3.33
N VAL A 143 -10.84 -0.31 4.41
CA VAL A 143 -11.41 -1.63 4.74
C VAL A 143 -12.84 -1.49 5.25
N ASP A 144 -13.17 -0.49 6.06
CA ASP A 144 -14.56 -0.22 6.48
C ASP A 144 -15.44 0.15 5.27
N ALA A 145 -14.93 0.98 4.35
CA ALA A 145 -15.54 1.27 3.06
C ALA A 145 -15.55 0.06 2.11
N SER A 146 -14.73 -0.97 2.36
CA SER A 146 -14.79 -2.25 1.64
C SER A 146 -15.88 -3.19 2.18
N TYR A 147 -16.39 -2.93 3.38
CA TYR A 147 -17.69 -3.46 3.82
C TYR A 147 -18.86 -2.75 3.11
N ASN A 148 -18.55 -1.74 2.27
CA ASN A 148 -19.33 -1.31 1.12
C ASN A 148 -18.88 -2.00 -0.19
N GLN A 149 -17.56 -2.16 -0.49
CA GLN A 149 -17.01 -2.74 -1.76
C GLN A 149 -15.65 -3.53 -1.63
N THR A 150 -15.62 -4.87 -1.88
CA THR A 150 -14.66 -5.91 -1.35
C THR A 150 -13.55 -6.55 -2.24
N LEU A 151 -12.66 -7.51 -1.82
CA LEU A 151 -11.86 -7.94 -0.59
C LEU A 151 -11.25 -9.39 -0.79
N ASN A 152 -10.44 -9.96 0.17
CA ASN A 152 -10.56 -11.34 0.80
C ASN A 152 -9.44 -11.79 1.80
N GLY A 153 -9.56 -12.95 2.52
CA GLY A 153 -8.74 -13.38 3.70
C GLY A 153 -8.47 -14.91 3.94
N TYR A 154 -7.96 -15.34 5.14
CA TYR A 154 -7.28 -16.67 5.41
C TYR A 154 -7.11 -17.06 6.96
N ASN A 155 -6.09 -17.84 7.48
CA ASN A 155 -6.04 -18.34 8.93
C ASN A 155 -4.69 -18.55 9.79
N LYS A 156 -4.53 -17.83 10.95
CA LYS A 156 -3.79 -17.96 12.31
C LYS A 156 -2.24 -18.22 12.59
N ASN A 157 -1.45 -17.17 13.02
CA ASN A 157 -0.23 -16.96 13.92
C ASN A 157 0.66 -15.70 13.56
N TRP A 158 0.58 -14.52 14.23
CA TRP A 158 1.35 -13.27 13.90
C TRP A 158 1.18 -12.09 14.92
N LEU A 159 1.76 -10.91 14.62
CA LEU A 159 1.33 -9.58 15.09
C LEU A 159 0.84 -8.66 13.95
N TRP A 160 0.10 -7.59 14.26
CA TRP A 160 -0.15 -6.45 13.36
C TRP A 160 0.41 -5.15 13.95
N ARG A 161 0.73 -4.17 13.09
CA ARG A 161 1.14 -2.84 13.52
C ARG A 161 -0.04 -2.11 14.19
N SER A 162 0.15 -1.69 15.44
CA SER A 162 -0.88 -1.05 16.28
C SER A 162 -0.45 0.31 16.86
N ASP A 163 0.78 0.74 16.60
CA ASP A 163 1.43 2.02 16.91
C ASP A 163 0.47 3.19 17.26
N ASP A 164 -0.11 3.85 16.25
CA ASP A 164 -1.06 4.97 16.44
C ASP A 164 -2.55 4.50 16.43
N LEU A 165 -2.78 3.19 16.25
CA LEU A 165 -4.05 2.59 15.81
C LEU A 165 -5.22 2.92 16.73
N TRP A 166 -5.01 2.85 18.05
CA TRP A 166 -6.10 3.11 19.02
C TRP A 166 -6.61 4.55 18.92
N TYR A 167 -5.72 5.51 18.65
CA TYR A 167 -6.12 6.90 18.43
C TYR A 167 -6.80 7.07 17.06
N ASP A 168 -6.14 6.60 15.99
CA ASP A 168 -6.64 6.72 14.61
C ASP A 168 -8.04 6.12 14.45
N ARG A 169 -8.31 4.92 15.01
CA ARG A 169 -9.62 4.25 14.88
C ARG A 169 -10.76 5.01 15.56
N TRP A 170 -10.53 5.68 16.68
CA TRP A 170 -11.58 6.49 17.31
C TRP A 170 -11.90 7.77 16.53
N GLN A 171 -10.92 8.39 15.86
CA GLN A 171 -11.19 9.50 14.93
C GLN A 171 -11.97 8.99 13.69
N GLN A 172 -11.61 7.81 13.18
CA GLN A 172 -12.30 7.18 12.04
C GLN A 172 -13.74 6.80 12.39
N VAL A 173 -14.02 6.30 13.60
CA VAL A 173 -15.37 5.97 14.08
C VAL A 173 -16.27 7.21 14.20
N TRP A 174 -15.77 8.30 14.79
CA TRP A 174 -16.50 9.57 14.87
C TRP A 174 -16.97 10.08 13.51
N TYR A 175 -16.19 9.81 12.46
CA TYR A 175 -16.42 10.33 11.14
C TYR A 175 -17.22 9.38 10.22
N PHE A 176 -16.92 8.08 10.27
CA PHE A 176 -17.63 7.06 9.49
C PHE A 176 -19.07 6.84 9.96
N GLN A 177 -19.36 7.14 11.25
CA GLN A 177 -20.70 7.03 11.85
C GLN A 177 -21.40 5.69 11.52
N PRO A 178 -20.79 4.54 11.84
CA PRO A 178 -21.46 3.25 11.71
C PRO A 178 -22.67 3.18 12.67
N GLU A 179 -23.61 2.24 12.44
CA GLU A 179 -24.72 2.00 13.39
C GLU A 179 -24.22 1.40 14.71
N PHE A 180 -23.17 0.57 14.65
CA PHE A 180 -22.58 -0.13 15.80
C PHE A 180 -21.05 -0.04 15.76
N VAL A 181 -20.44 -0.03 16.96
CA VAL A 181 -18.98 -0.09 17.15
C VAL A 181 -18.70 -1.20 18.16
N GLU A 182 -18.00 -2.25 17.73
CA GLU A 182 -17.51 -3.30 18.63
C GLU A 182 -16.03 -3.08 18.93
N ILE A 183 -15.67 -3.05 20.22
CA ILE A 183 -14.28 -2.95 20.67
C ILE A 183 -13.72 -4.36 20.76
N ILE A 184 -12.93 -4.75 19.76
CA ILE A 184 -12.08 -5.94 19.78
C ILE A 184 -10.85 -5.63 20.65
N SER A 185 -10.72 -6.15 21.88
CA SER A 185 -11.63 -6.99 22.66
C SER A 185 -11.62 -6.62 24.15
N TRP A 186 -12.54 -7.16 24.95
CA TRP A 186 -12.51 -6.96 26.40
C TRP A 186 -11.38 -7.74 27.09
N ASN A 187 -11.14 -9.00 26.71
CA ASN A 187 -10.27 -9.92 27.46
C ASN A 187 -9.60 -11.01 26.60
N ASP A 188 -9.39 -10.75 25.29
CA ASP A 188 -8.55 -11.63 24.48
C ASP A 188 -7.06 -11.37 24.76
N PHE A 189 -6.56 -12.08 25.77
CA PHE A 189 -5.16 -12.08 26.14
C PHE A 189 -4.27 -12.85 25.14
N GLY A 190 -4.85 -13.68 24.25
CA GLY A 190 -4.11 -14.47 23.26
C GLY A 190 -3.73 -13.67 22.01
N GLU A 191 -4.55 -12.72 21.61
CA GLU A 191 -4.28 -11.83 20.45
C GLU A 191 -3.83 -10.41 20.88
N SER A 192 -3.52 -10.23 22.17
CA SER A 192 -2.91 -9.02 22.76
C SER A 192 -3.67 -7.71 22.48
N HIS A 193 -4.99 -7.77 22.36
CA HIS A 193 -5.85 -6.61 22.12
C HIS A 193 -6.98 -6.50 23.17
N TYR A 194 -6.67 -6.81 24.43
CA TYR A 194 -7.61 -6.73 25.55
C TYR A 194 -7.65 -5.31 26.13
N ILE A 195 -8.82 -4.71 26.39
CA ILE A 195 -8.92 -3.45 27.16
C ILE A 195 -9.31 -3.67 28.63
N GLY A 196 -9.58 -4.91 29.04
CA GLY A 196 -9.98 -5.30 30.39
C GLY A 196 -8.83 -5.32 31.41
N PRO A 197 -9.14 -5.53 32.70
CA PRO A 197 -8.12 -5.76 33.71
C PRO A 197 -7.41 -7.10 33.49
N LEU A 198 -6.11 -7.17 33.81
CA LEU A 198 -5.35 -8.42 33.82
C LEU A 198 -5.94 -9.43 34.81
N ASP A 199 -6.19 -10.66 34.36
CA ASP A 199 -6.77 -11.73 35.18
C ASP A 199 -6.00 -13.05 34.98
N ALA A 200 -5.21 -13.42 35.99
CA ALA A 200 -4.40 -14.62 35.99
C ALA A 200 -5.21 -15.94 35.92
N THR A 201 -6.53 -15.90 36.16
CA THR A 201 -7.40 -17.07 35.98
C THR A 201 -7.75 -17.36 34.51
N GLN A 202 -7.51 -16.40 33.61
CA GLN A 202 -7.83 -16.51 32.18
C GLN A 202 -6.59 -16.87 31.32
N TYR A 203 -5.40 -16.96 31.93
CA TYR A 203 -4.12 -17.22 31.27
C TYR A 203 -3.90 -18.68 30.80
N ASP A 204 -4.91 -19.55 30.88
CA ASP A 204 -4.84 -20.89 30.27
C ASP A 204 -4.75 -20.83 28.74
N ALA A 205 -5.18 -19.73 28.11
CA ALA A 205 -5.02 -19.48 26.68
C ALA A 205 -3.56 -19.67 26.20
N PHE A 206 -2.57 -19.20 26.96
CA PHE A 206 -1.15 -19.36 26.61
C PHE A 206 -0.67 -20.80 26.61
N LYS A 207 -1.29 -21.67 27.42
CA LYS A 207 -0.99 -23.11 27.45
C LYS A 207 -1.64 -23.81 26.24
N VAL A 208 -2.88 -23.46 25.93
CA VAL A 208 -3.64 -24.02 24.79
C VAL A 208 -3.02 -23.61 23.45
N GLY A 209 -2.66 -22.33 23.30
CA GLY A 209 -1.95 -21.79 22.14
C GLY A 209 -0.47 -22.14 22.05
N ASN A 210 0.08 -22.92 23.00
CA ASN A 210 1.50 -23.30 23.06
C ASN A 210 2.48 -22.11 23.03
N ALA A 211 2.12 -20.98 23.65
CA ALA A 211 2.95 -19.78 23.68
C ALA A 211 4.30 -20.04 24.39
N PRO A 212 5.42 -19.47 23.91
CA PRO A 212 6.76 -19.74 24.47
C PRO A 212 6.96 -19.18 25.88
N TYR A 213 6.12 -18.24 26.30
CA TYR A 213 5.92 -17.74 27.67
C TYR A 213 4.61 -16.93 27.71
N ASN A 214 4.18 -16.52 28.91
CA ASN A 214 3.07 -15.58 29.06
C ASN A 214 3.55 -14.15 28.78
N TYR A 215 3.24 -13.61 27.60
CA TYR A 215 3.61 -12.25 27.19
C TYR A 215 2.62 -11.15 27.63
N VAL A 216 1.60 -11.50 28.42
CA VAL A 216 0.63 -10.58 29.04
C VAL A 216 0.93 -10.31 30.52
N GLU A 217 1.71 -11.17 31.18
CA GLU A 217 2.16 -10.97 32.56
C GLU A 217 3.02 -9.70 32.69
N ASN A 218 2.46 -8.64 33.28
CA ASN A 218 3.12 -7.35 33.44
C ASN A 218 2.52 -6.23 32.57
N MET A 219 1.60 -6.56 31.65
CA MET A 219 1.24 -5.72 30.51
C MET A 219 -0.22 -5.20 30.61
N PRO A 220 -0.55 -4.29 31.54
CA PRO A 220 -1.89 -3.70 31.61
C PRO A 220 -2.18 -2.88 30.35
N HIS A 221 -3.41 -3.02 29.84
CA HIS A 221 -3.94 -2.26 28.70
C HIS A 221 -5.05 -1.30 29.10
N ASP A 222 -5.39 -1.26 30.40
CA ASP A 222 -6.57 -0.56 30.90
C ASP A 222 -6.47 0.97 30.91
N GLY A 223 -5.27 1.53 30.72
CA GLY A 223 -5.08 2.95 30.44
C GLY A 223 -5.87 3.43 29.22
N TRP A 224 -6.03 2.59 28.18
CA TRP A 224 -6.84 2.92 27.00
C TRP A 224 -8.33 3.13 27.32
N ARG A 225 -8.85 2.54 28.41
CA ARG A 225 -10.25 2.77 28.85
C ARG A 225 -10.50 4.21 29.33
N GLN A 226 -9.48 4.94 29.77
CA GLN A 226 -9.66 6.27 30.37
C GLN A 226 -10.16 7.32 29.37
N LEU A 227 -9.98 7.10 28.06
CA LEU A 227 -10.49 7.98 27.00
C LEU A 227 -11.88 7.55 26.50
N LEU A 228 -12.34 6.33 26.81
CA LEU A 228 -13.57 5.75 26.26
C LEU A 228 -14.84 6.56 26.53
N PRO A 229 -15.11 7.09 27.75
CA PRO A 229 -16.29 7.92 28.00
C PRO A 229 -16.38 9.12 27.04
N TYR A 230 -15.27 9.84 26.83
CA TYR A 230 -15.25 11.01 25.95
C TYR A 230 -15.47 10.64 24.47
N VAL A 231 -14.81 9.59 23.96
CA VAL A 231 -14.97 9.20 22.55
C VAL A 231 -16.31 8.54 22.26
N ILE A 232 -16.85 7.74 23.19
CA ILE A 232 -18.15 7.09 23.04
C ILE A 232 -19.30 8.09 23.17
N ASP A 233 -19.24 9.04 24.12
CA ASP A 233 -20.28 10.07 24.23
C ASP A 233 -20.22 11.05 23.05
N THR A 234 -19.02 11.37 22.54
CA THR A 234 -18.87 12.21 21.34
C THR A 234 -19.43 11.52 20.09
N TYR A 235 -19.23 10.20 19.96
CA TYR A 235 -19.85 9.37 18.93
C TYR A 235 -21.39 9.38 19.07
N LYS A 236 -21.93 9.02 20.24
CA LYS A 236 -23.38 8.86 20.48
C LYS A 236 -24.19 10.16 20.41
N ASN A 237 -23.62 11.27 20.87
CA ASN A 237 -24.34 12.53 21.06
C ASN A 237 -23.82 13.69 20.18
N GLY A 238 -22.81 13.43 19.33
CA GLY A 238 -22.09 14.46 18.59
C GLY A 238 -21.25 15.40 19.47
N HIS A 239 -21.18 15.19 20.79
CA HIS A 239 -20.36 15.93 21.74
C HIS A 239 -20.28 15.19 23.09
N ALA A 240 -19.18 15.34 23.81
CA ALA A 240 -19.03 14.88 25.19
C ALA A 240 -18.53 16.03 26.07
N THR A 241 -18.80 15.98 27.37
CA THR A 241 -18.29 16.94 28.35
C THR A 241 -17.53 16.21 29.45
N PHE A 242 -16.37 16.71 29.86
CA PHE A 242 -15.49 16.02 30.82
C PHE A 242 -15.07 16.96 31.96
N ASP A 243 -14.88 16.41 33.16
CA ASP A 243 -14.38 17.12 34.34
C ASP A 243 -12.98 16.65 34.76
N THR A 244 -12.35 15.79 33.97
CA THR A 244 -11.10 15.12 34.30
C THR A 244 -10.21 15.09 33.06
N GLU A 245 -9.04 15.71 33.16
CA GLU A 245 -8.00 15.62 32.13
C GLU A 245 -7.26 14.30 32.28
N VAL A 246 -6.90 13.69 31.15
CA VAL A 246 -6.34 12.32 31.09
C VAL A 246 -5.06 12.35 30.28
N LEU A 247 -4.01 11.67 30.76
CA LEU A 247 -2.88 11.20 29.97
C LEU A 247 -3.00 9.68 29.85
N VAL A 248 -2.87 9.16 28.63
CA VAL A 248 -2.66 7.73 28.34
C VAL A 248 -1.37 7.61 27.55
N THR A 249 -0.61 6.54 27.79
CA THR A 249 0.64 6.24 27.07
C THR A 249 0.75 4.75 26.78
N TRP A 250 1.47 4.38 25.72
CA TRP A 250 1.87 3.01 25.47
C TRP A 250 3.20 2.91 24.75
N TYR A 251 3.89 1.79 24.93
CA TYR A 251 5.14 1.43 24.26
C TYR A 251 5.47 -0.05 24.48
N ARG A 252 6.40 -0.62 23.70
CA ARG A 252 6.98 -1.93 24.00
C ARG A 252 8.07 -1.78 25.08
N PRO A 253 8.04 -2.56 26.18
CA PRO A 253 9.11 -2.59 27.18
C PRO A 253 10.45 -3.15 26.70
N THR A 254 10.45 -3.80 25.54
CA THR A 254 11.63 -4.41 24.91
C THR A 254 11.77 -3.83 23.50
N LEU A 255 12.95 -3.29 23.17
CA LEU A 255 13.25 -2.77 21.83
C LEU A 255 13.10 -3.88 20.78
N ALA A 256 12.55 -3.54 19.61
CA ALA A 256 12.19 -4.50 18.57
C ALA A 256 13.36 -5.39 18.13
N SER A 257 14.56 -4.82 18.02
CA SER A 257 15.79 -5.52 17.62
C SER A 257 16.61 -6.08 18.77
N ALA A 258 16.09 -6.14 20.01
CA ALA A 258 16.85 -6.60 21.17
C ALA A 258 17.12 -8.13 21.15
N CYS A 259 16.17 -8.90 20.63
CA CYS A 259 16.07 -10.35 20.78
C CYS A 259 15.44 -11.01 19.56
N GLY A 260 15.29 -12.34 19.59
CA GLY A 260 14.61 -13.07 18.50
C GLY A 260 13.10 -12.79 18.49
N ASP A 261 12.50 -12.83 17.31
CA ASP A 261 11.05 -12.70 17.11
C ASP A 261 10.22 -13.87 17.69
N GLY A 262 10.85 -15.01 17.98
CA GLY A 262 10.21 -16.21 18.50
C GLY A 262 9.42 -17.01 17.46
N GLY A 263 9.57 -16.72 16.16
CA GLY A 263 8.70 -17.22 15.10
C GLY A 263 7.43 -16.37 14.89
N THR A 264 7.39 -15.16 15.45
CA THR A 264 6.31 -14.19 15.20
C THR A 264 6.50 -13.56 13.83
N THR A 265 5.53 -13.68 12.93
CA THR A 265 5.46 -12.90 11.67
C THR A 265 4.69 -11.60 11.89
N ALA A 266 4.85 -10.65 10.97
CA ALA A 266 4.18 -9.36 11.02
C ALA A 266 3.26 -9.18 9.80
N ASN A 267 1.98 -8.97 10.07
CA ASN A 267 0.89 -9.60 9.31
C ASN A 267 1.13 -11.12 9.14
N THR A 268 0.38 -11.73 8.23
CA THR A 268 0.43 -13.16 8.01
C THR A 268 0.06 -13.59 6.59
N ALA A 269 0.66 -14.69 6.11
CA ALA A 269 0.27 -15.45 4.93
C ALA A 269 -1.08 -16.19 5.14
N SER A 270 -1.93 -15.59 5.97
CA SER A 270 -3.14 -16.16 6.52
C SER A 270 -4.13 -15.07 7.02
N GLN A 271 -4.07 -13.87 6.43
CA GLN A 271 -5.26 -13.03 6.16
C GLN A 271 -5.16 -12.39 4.75
N LEU A 272 -4.65 -13.17 3.78
CA LEU A 272 -4.16 -12.75 2.44
C LEU A 272 -3.23 -11.52 2.45
N GLN A 273 -2.55 -11.28 3.56
CA GLN A 273 -1.57 -10.22 3.73
C GLN A 273 -0.16 -10.74 3.43
N ILE A 274 0.71 -9.90 2.88
CA ILE A 274 2.15 -10.20 2.80
C ILE A 274 2.74 -10.25 4.22
N GLU A 275 3.56 -11.26 4.50
CA GLU A 275 4.33 -11.37 5.75
C GLU A 275 5.58 -10.50 5.71
N TYR A 276 5.84 -9.83 6.83
CA TYR A 276 7.05 -9.07 7.11
C TYR A 276 7.71 -9.61 8.39
N ARG A 277 8.95 -9.22 8.66
CA ARG A 277 9.54 -9.43 9.99
C ARG A 277 8.97 -8.36 10.93
N PRO A 278 8.62 -8.68 12.20
CA PRO A 278 8.17 -7.69 13.19
C PRO A 278 9.01 -6.43 13.24
N VAL A 279 10.34 -6.59 13.32
CA VAL A 279 11.33 -5.51 13.40
C VAL A 279 11.36 -4.56 12.19
N ASP A 280 10.74 -4.93 11.06
CA ASP A 280 10.67 -4.08 9.86
C ASP A 280 9.40 -3.22 9.80
N ILE A 281 8.40 -3.44 10.68
CA ILE A 281 7.12 -2.71 10.63
C ILE A 281 6.65 -2.09 11.96
N VAL A 282 7.17 -2.49 13.13
CA VAL A 282 6.79 -1.88 14.41
C VAL A 282 7.87 -0.91 14.90
N ASP A 283 7.55 0.39 14.97
CA ASP A 283 8.55 1.39 15.37
C ASP A 283 8.84 1.31 16.87
N ASP A 284 10.10 1.50 17.26
CA ASP A 284 10.50 1.70 18.67
C ASP A 284 10.19 3.15 19.09
N ARG A 285 8.98 3.39 19.60
CA ARG A 285 8.46 4.71 20.05
C ARG A 285 7.76 4.63 21.41
N ILE A 286 7.63 5.79 22.07
CA ILE A 286 6.63 6.06 23.11
C ILE A 286 5.47 6.82 22.48
N PHE A 287 4.26 6.33 22.66
CA PHE A 287 3.02 6.96 22.20
C PHE A 287 2.31 7.61 23.40
N VAL A 288 1.66 8.76 23.17
CA VAL A 288 0.91 9.51 24.18
C VAL A 288 -0.38 10.05 23.57
N SER A 289 -1.50 9.89 24.27
CA SER A 289 -2.76 10.59 23.98
C SER A 289 -3.24 11.31 25.23
N ALA A 290 -3.69 12.56 25.11
CA ALA A 290 -4.12 13.36 26.24
C ALA A 290 -5.46 14.06 26.00
N LEU A 291 -6.45 13.81 26.86
CA LEU A 291 -7.72 14.56 26.89
C LEU A 291 -7.52 15.82 27.73
N LEU A 292 -7.58 16.99 27.08
CA LEU A 292 -7.25 18.29 27.67
C LEU A 292 -8.39 19.30 27.52
N SER A 293 -8.61 20.07 28.59
CA SER A 293 -9.58 21.17 28.70
C SER A 293 -9.11 22.49 28.06
N GLU A 294 -7.80 22.66 27.92
CA GLU A 294 -7.13 23.74 27.21
C GLU A 294 -5.72 23.26 26.79
N PRO A 295 -5.04 23.91 25.82
CA PRO A 295 -3.72 23.47 25.36
C PRO A 295 -2.69 23.31 26.48
N ALA A 296 -1.82 22.31 26.33
CA ALA A 296 -0.68 22.06 27.22
C ALA A 296 0.55 21.62 26.41
N TYR A 297 1.74 21.75 27.00
CA TYR A 297 2.97 21.18 26.47
C TYR A 297 3.21 19.79 27.07
N LEU A 298 3.77 18.88 26.26
CA LEU A 298 4.22 17.55 26.69
C LEU A 298 5.75 17.56 26.82
N THR A 299 6.27 17.12 27.97
CA THR A 299 7.68 16.69 28.08
C THR A 299 7.74 15.20 28.41
N ILE A 300 8.71 14.51 27.80
CA ILE A 300 9.06 13.14 28.09
C ILE A 300 10.52 13.11 28.55
N ASN A 301 10.74 12.68 29.79
CA ASN A 301 12.05 12.32 30.30
C ASN A 301 12.31 10.85 29.96
N TYR A 302 13.42 10.58 29.29
CA TYR A 302 13.82 9.24 28.86
C TYR A 302 15.34 9.09 28.79
N GLY A 303 15.87 7.93 29.17
CA GLY A 303 17.30 7.63 29.12
C GLY A 303 18.12 8.62 29.96
N VAL A 304 18.79 9.55 29.28
CA VAL A 304 19.59 10.63 29.89
C VAL A 304 19.08 12.06 29.58
N GLY A 305 17.93 12.18 28.89
CA GLY A 305 17.43 13.46 28.36
C GLY A 305 16.00 13.81 28.80
N GLU A 306 15.73 15.12 28.86
CA GLU A 306 14.38 15.68 28.87
C GLU A 306 14.05 16.20 27.47
N TYR A 307 12.97 15.68 26.89
CA TYR A 307 12.54 15.98 25.53
C TYR A 307 11.21 16.74 25.56
N GLY A 308 11.19 17.96 25.03
CA GLY A 308 9.94 18.65 24.70
C GLY A 308 9.35 18.06 23.43
N VAL A 309 8.13 17.51 23.53
CA VAL A 309 7.48 16.78 22.44
C VAL A 309 6.37 17.65 21.86
N ASN A 310 6.39 17.83 20.53
CA ASN A 310 5.30 18.47 19.81
C ASN A 310 4.13 17.50 19.71
N TRP A 311 2.90 18.02 19.68
CA TRP A 311 1.74 17.22 19.34
C TRP A 311 1.70 16.94 17.85
N ASP A 312 1.59 15.67 17.48
CA ASP A 312 1.38 15.24 16.09
C ASP A 312 -0.08 15.54 15.66
N TYR A 313 -1.02 15.52 16.60
CA TYR A 313 -2.40 15.98 16.44
C TYR A 313 -2.85 16.89 17.59
N THR A 314 -3.59 17.95 17.25
CA THR A 314 -4.29 18.82 18.21
C THR A 314 -5.78 18.93 17.82
N PRO A 315 -6.71 18.89 18.80
CA PRO A 315 -8.14 18.99 18.54
C PRO A 315 -8.56 20.41 18.15
N GLU A 316 -9.59 20.55 17.31
CA GLU A 316 -10.07 21.86 16.87
C GLU A 316 -10.54 22.72 18.06
N GLY A 317 -10.10 23.99 18.08
CA GLY A 317 -10.35 24.91 19.19
C GLY A 317 -9.58 24.60 20.49
N GLY A 318 -8.72 23.58 20.50
CA GLY A 318 -7.75 23.32 21.58
C GLY A 318 -8.30 22.54 22.78
N VAL A 319 -9.48 21.94 22.67
CA VAL A 319 -10.16 21.15 23.72
C VAL A 319 -10.54 19.78 23.17
N GLY A 320 -10.16 18.70 23.85
CA GLY A 320 -10.36 17.32 23.38
C GLY A 320 -9.07 16.50 23.44
N ILE A 321 -8.96 15.49 22.57
CA ILE A 321 -7.81 14.57 22.56
C ILE A 321 -6.68 15.12 21.67
N TYR A 322 -5.52 15.31 22.29
CA TYR A 322 -4.23 15.52 21.66
C TYR A 322 -3.50 14.17 21.49
N HIS A 323 -2.67 14.01 20.45
CA HIS A 323 -1.90 12.79 20.23
C HIS A 323 -0.45 13.09 19.78
N ALA A 324 0.51 12.28 20.22
CA ALA A 324 1.93 12.40 19.88
C ALA A 324 2.68 11.08 20.01
N SER A 325 3.77 10.94 19.26
CA SER A 325 4.71 9.82 19.38
C SER A 325 6.18 10.25 19.31
N MET A 326 7.04 9.68 20.16
CA MET A 326 8.47 9.99 20.24
C MET A 326 9.32 8.74 19.98
N ALA A 327 10.21 8.79 18.98
CA ALA A 327 11.12 7.70 18.66
C ALA A 327 12.19 7.49 19.75
N LEU A 328 12.49 6.23 20.07
CA LEU A 328 13.42 5.82 21.13
C LEU A 328 14.89 5.85 20.70
N ASN A 329 15.16 5.85 19.39
CA ASN A 329 16.51 5.88 18.78
C ASN A 329 17.49 4.81 19.30
N GLY A 330 16.98 3.70 19.83
CA GLY A 330 17.78 2.61 20.42
C GLY A 330 18.25 2.86 21.86
N GLU A 331 17.87 3.97 22.51
CA GLU A 331 18.12 4.19 23.94
C GLU A 331 17.24 3.28 24.82
N THR A 332 17.65 3.07 26.07
CA THR A 332 16.92 2.30 27.09
C THR A 332 16.89 3.07 28.42
N GLY A 333 15.85 2.87 29.23
CA GLY A 333 15.73 3.53 30.53
C GLY A 333 14.32 3.58 31.10
N PRO A 334 14.15 4.16 32.31
CA PRO A 334 12.84 4.56 32.80
C PRO A 334 12.26 5.68 31.92
N VAL A 335 10.94 5.71 31.81
CA VAL A 335 10.20 6.79 31.15
C VAL A 335 9.52 7.64 32.23
N THR A 336 9.32 8.93 31.99
CA THR A 336 8.49 9.82 32.82
C THR A 336 7.93 10.92 31.94
N MET A 337 6.64 11.23 32.06
CA MET A 337 5.96 12.21 31.20
C MET A 337 5.25 13.26 32.03
N GLN A 338 5.29 14.49 31.55
CA GLN A 338 4.65 15.62 32.22
C GLN A 338 3.81 16.42 31.22
N LEU A 339 2.60 16.78 31.64
CA LEU A 339 1.79 17.78 30.98
C LEU A 339 1.84 19.06 31.82
N LEU A 340 2.16 20.16 31.14
CA LEU A 340 2.43 21.44 31.78
C LEU A 340 1.87 22.61 30.98
N ARG A 341 1.50 23.66 31.70
CA ARG A 341 1.05 24.95 31.20
C ARG A 341 1.97 26.03 31.77
N ASP A 342 1.73 27.29 31.42
CA ASP A 342 2.51 28.42 31.98
C ASP A 342 2.39 28.53 33.52
N SER A 343 1.37 27.90 34.12
CA SER A 343 1.19 27.72 35.57
C SER A 343 2.05 26.60 36.20
N GLY A 344 2.73 25.79 35.39
CA GLY A 344 3.50 24.61 35.82
C GLY A 344 2.91 23.27 35.39
N VAL A 345 3.51 22.18 35.89
CA VAL A 345 3.09 20.79 35.66
C VAL A 345 1.78 20.51 36.42
N PHE A 346 0.79 19.93 35.72
CA PHE A 346 -0.50 19.54 36.31
C PHE A 346 -0.80 18.03 36.25
N ILE A 347 -0.13 17.30 35.34
CA ILE A 347 -0.01 15.83 35.38
C ILE A 347 1.47 15.47 35.27
N SER A 348 1.95 14.61 36.17
CA SER A 348 3.27 13.99 36.09
C SER A 348 3.10 12.50 36.30
N TYR A 349 3.53 11.68 35.33
CA TYR A 349 3.35 10.24 35.35
C TYR A 349 4.68 9.50 35.19
N ASN A 350 4.91 8.53 36.06
CA ASN A 350 6.10 7.71 36.09
C ASN A 350 5.66 6.25 35.85
N PRO A 351 5.64 5.76 34.60
CA PRO A 351 5.42 4.35 34.29
C PRO A 351 6.20 3.38 35.16
N SER A 352 5.56 2.28 35.57
CA SER A 352 6.18 1.24 36.39
C SER A 352 7.17 0.36 35.61
N GLN A 353 7.12 0.39 34.28
CA GLN A 353 7.89 -0.49 33.41
C GLN A 353 8.86 0.32 32.53
N ALA A 354 10.15 0.17 32.78
CA ALA A 354 11.22 0.76 31.98
C ALA A 354 11.36 0.04 30.63
N ILE A 355 11.90 0.74 29.63
CA ILE A 355 12.26 0.19 28.32
C ILE A 355 13.67 -0.38 28.39
N SER A 356 13.89 -1.57 27.84
CA SER A 356 15.15 -2.31 27.96
C SER A 356 15.47 -3.18 26.74
N THR A 357 16.63 -3.82 26.77
CA THR A 357 16.99 -4.95 25.88
C THR A 357 16.86 -6.31 26.60
N THR A 358 16.13 -6.39 27.72
CA THR A 358 15.91 -7.64 28.46
C THR A 358 14.68 -8.37 27.93
N CYS A 359 14.77 -9.69 27.78
CA CYS A 359 13.76 -10.52 27.12
C CYS A 359 13.54 -11.84 27.86
N THR A 360 12.28 -12.24 28.03
CA THR A 360 11.94 -13.58 28.53
C THR A 360 12.34 -14.62 27.50
N ASN A 361 13.04 -15.67 27.91
CA ASN A 361 13.51 -16.77 27.06
C ASN A 361 14.33 -16.35 25.81
N GLY A 362 14.86 -15.13 25.76
CA GLY A 362 15.57 -14.59 24.59
C GLY A 362 14.66 -14.18 23.42
N ILE A 363 13.36 -14.01 23.67
CA ILE A 363 12.33 -13.66 22.68
C ILE A 363 11.77 -12.27 23.00
N THR A 364 11.72 -11.38 22.01
CA THR A 364 11.11 -10.04 22.15
C THR A 364 9.64 -10.15 22.54
N ASN A 365 9.18 -9.34 23.50
CA ASN A 365 7.76 -9.20 23.76
C ASN A 365 7.18 -8.15 22.80
N TRP A 366 6.34 -8.59 21.87
CA TRP A 366 5.67 -7.74 20.89
C TRP A 366 4.43 -7.01 21.44
N ASN A 367 3.89 -7.47 22.57
CA ASN A 367 2.82 -6.80 23.29
C ASN A 367 3.29 -5.46 23.86
N VAL A 368 2.40 -4.47 23.92
CA VAL A 368 2.67 -3.16 24.52
C VAL A 368 2.28 -3.11 25.99
N TRP A 369 2.96 -2.26 26.75
CA TRP A 369 2.54 -1.83 28.07
C TRP A 369 1.78 -0.52 27.94
N VAL A 370 0.64 -0.37 28.64
CA VAL A 370 -0.19 0.85 28.61
C VAL A 370 -0.30 1.41 30.02
N GLY A 371 -0.16 2.72 30.15
CA GLY A 371 -0.29 3.45 31.41
C GLY A 371 -1.18 4.67 31.29
N SER A 372 -1.66 5.19 32.41
CA SER A 372 -2.46 6.41 32.44
C SER A 372 -2.34 7.19 33.76
N ALA A 373 -2.64 8.48 33.70
CA ALA A 373 -2.74 9.39 34.83
C ALA A 373 -3.84 10.44 34.56
N THR A 374 -4.40 11.02 35.61
CA THR A 374 -5.53 11.96 35.50
C THR A 374 -5.36 13.19 36.40
N SER A 375 -6.03 14.29 36.06
CA SER A 375 -6.17 15.47 36.91
C SER A 375 -7.59 16.02 36.84
N THR A 376 -8.22 16.22 38.00
CA THR A 376 -9.63 16.65 38.10
C THR A 376 -9.75 18.17 38.02
N LEU A 377 -10.65 18.64 37.16
CA LEU A 377 -10.97 20.04 36.93
C LEU A 377 -11.95 20.56 38.01
N THR A 378 -12.05 21.89 38.12
CA THR A 378 -12.99 22.53 39.05
C THR A 378 -14.42 22.66 38.48
N SER A 379 -14.60 22.34 37.20
CA SER A 379 -15.88 22.36 36.48
C SER A 379 -15.82 21.46 35.25
N THR A 380 -16.94 20.85 34.86
CA THR A 380 -17.08 20.13 33.60
C THR A 380 -16.93 21.07 32.40
N ILE A 381 -16.14 20.65 31.41
CA ILE A 381 -15.79 21.43 30.21
C ILE A 381 -16.39 20.77 28.96
N PRO A 382 -17.09 21.53 28.09
CA PRO A 382 -17.45 21.10 26.75
C PRO A 382 -16.35 21.46 25.73
N PRO A 383 -16.14 20.66 24.66
CA PRO A 383 -15.38 21.12 23.49
C PRO A 383 -16.13 22.28 22.80
N PRO A 384 -15.42 23.19 22.12
CA PRO A 384 -16.01 24.42 21.57
C PRO A 384 -16.91 24.17 20.34
N LEU A 385 -16.81 23.00 19.71
CA LEU A 385 -17.58 22.58 18.55
C LEU A 385 -18.11 21.17 18.77
N SER A 386 -19.39 20.94 18.46
CA SER A 386 -19.90 19.58 18.27
C SER A 386 -19.31 18.96 17.01
N LEU A 387 -19.25 17.63 16.96
CA LEU A 387 -18.71 16.82 15.88
C LEU A 387 -19.26 17.19 14.50
N SER A 388 -20.54 17.56 14.40
CA SER A 388 -21.18 18.04 13.17
C SER A 388 -20.75 19.44 12.70
N ASN A 389 -20.02 20.18 13.54
CA ASN A 389 -19.47 21.51 13.24
C ASN A 389 -17.94 21.54 13.31
N GLN A 390 -17.28 20.43 13.67
CA GLN A 390 -15.83 20.29 13.56
C GLN A 390 -15.48 20.15 12.09
N VAL A 391 -14.48 20.89 11.63
CA VAL A 391 -13.94 20.70 10.28
C VAL A 391 -13.30 19.33 10.22
N CYS A 392 -13.51 18.63 9.10
CA CYS A 392 -12.89 17.35 8.79
C CYS A 392 -11.36 17.44 9.05
N VAL A 393 -10.84 16.83 10.13
CA VAL A 393 -9.41 16.91 10.48
C VAL A 393 -8.63 15.75 9.87
N GLN A 394 -7.57 16.06 9.14
CA GLN A 394 -6.84 15.10 8.30
C GLN A 394 -5.96 14.15 9.14
N GLY A 395 -6.49 12.96 9.45
CA GLY A 395 -5.70 11.81 9.90
C GLY A 395 -4.99 11.09 8.74
N TRP A 396 -4.30 9.98 9.04
CA TRP A 396 -3.52 9.16 8.08
C TRP A 396 -4.37 8.33 7.07
N GLY A 397 -5.54 8.85 6.67
CA GLY A 397 -6.44 8.19 5.74
C GLY A 397 -5.89 8.08 4.31
N ALA A 398 -6.43 7.14 3.53
CA ALA A 398 -6.13 6.99 2.11
C ALA A 398 -6.52 8.26 1.32
N GLY A 399 -5.86 8.48 0.18
CA GLY A 399 -5.89 9.72 -0.60
C GLY A 399 -7.22 10.08 -1.31
N ASN A 400 -8.30 10.27 -0.55
CA ASN A 400 -9.50 11.01 -0.94
C ASN A 400 -10.19 11.60 0.29
N PHE A 401 -9.45 12.34 1.11
CA PHE A 401 -9.97 12.87 2.37
C PHE A 401 -11.17 13.80 2.15
N GLU A 402 -11.04 14.80 1.27
CA GLU A 402 -12.11 15.76 0.95
C GLU A 402 -13.37 15.08 0.39
N GLY A 403 -13.23 14.12 -0.53
CA GLY A 403 -14.38 13.37 -1.07
C GLY A 403 -15.03 12.42 -0.07
N LEU A 404 -14.29 11.91 0.93
CA LEU A 404 -14.88 11.25 2.10
C LEU A 404 -15.66 12.26 2.96
N CYS A 405 -15.20 13.50 3.10
CA CYS A 405 -15.89 14.54 3.88
C CYS A 405 -17.18 14.98 3.18
N GLU A 406 -17.17 15.09 1.86
CA GLU A 406 -18.38 15.32 1.05
C GLU A 406 -19.35 14.12 1.13
N PHE A 407 -18.83 12.88 1.11
CA PHE A 407 -19.64 11.67 1.23
C PHE A 407 -20.36 11.58 2.59
N THR A 408 -19.65 11.76 3.71
CA THR A 408 -20.28 11.76 5.05
C THR A 408 -21.25 12.92 5.21
N SER A 409 -20.92 14.11 4.70
CA SER A 409 -21.83 15.26 4.64
C SER A 409 -23.10 14.98 3.81
N SER A 410 -23.02 14.15 2.77
CA SER A 410 -24.17 13.76 1.94
C SER A 410 -25.09 12.73 2.60
N LEU A 411 -24.57 11.91 3.53
CA LEU A 411 -25.33 10.92 4.29
C LEU A 411 -26.10 11.53 5.47
N ALA A 412 -25.72 12.74 5.93
CA ALA A 412 -26.30 13.44 7.07
C ALA A 412 -27.73 13.99 6.80
N ILE A 413 -28.69 13.12 6.50
CA ILE A 413 -30.06 13.49 6.17
C ILE A 413 -30.87 13.81 7.44
N MET A 414 -31.31 15.07 7.53
CA MET A 414 -32.27 15.65 8.50
C MET A 414 -31.79 16.00 9.92
N ALA A 415 -31.01 17.09 10.00
CA ALA A 415 -31.27 18.16 10.99
C ALA A 415 -31.53 19.48 10.25
N THR A 416 -32.60 20.22 10.57
CA THR A 416 -33.16 21.25 9.68
C THR A 416 -32.66 22.68 9.96
N VAL A 417 -31.71 23.19 9.15
CA VAL A 417 -31.36 24.62 9.06
C VAL A 417 -31.05 24.99 7.59
N PRO A 418 -31.52 26.13 7.04
CA PRO A 418 -31.21 26.55 5.67
C PRO A 418 -29.81 27.17 5.53
N PRO A 419 -29.21 27.17 4.31
CA PRO A 419 -27.84 27.63 4.09
C PRO A 419 -27.69 29.16 4.22
N VAL A 420 -26.56 29.58 4.80
CA VAL A 420 -26.10 30.97 4.89
C VAL A 420 -24.89 31.14 3.95
N PRO A 421 -24.81 32.20 3.12
CA PRO A 421 -23.73 32.35 2.15
C PRO A 421 -22.37 32.66 2.80
N ALA A 422 -21.30 32.11 2.22
CA ALA A 422 -19.95 32.18 2.75
C ALA A 422 -19.42 33.62 2.92
N ALA A 423 -18.82 33.89 4.08
CA ALA A 423 -18.05 35.11 4.34
C ALA A 423 -16.55 34.85 4.08
N GLN A 424 -15.90 35.75 3.35
CA GLN A 424 -14.48 35.57 2.98
C GLN A 424 -13.53 35.73 4.18
N PRO A 425 -12.44 34.92 4.25
CA PRO A 425 -11.46 35.00 5.34
C PRO A 425 -10.65 36.30 5.25
N LYS A 426 -10.36 36.90 6.42
CA LYS A 426 -9.40 38.00 6.54
C LYS A 426 -8.02 37.44 6.89
N SER A 427 -7.03 37.76 6.07
CA SER A 427 -5.63 37.39 6.29
C SER A 427 -5.08 37.96 7.61
N LEU A 428 -4.54 37.09 8.48
CA LEU A 428 -3.80 37.50 9.67
C LEU A 428 -2.29 37.39 9.40
N LEU A 429 -1.57 38.50 9.51
CA LEU A 429 -0.11 38.54 9.36
C LEU A 429 0.57 38.26 10.71
N ILE A 430 1.46 37.27 10.75
CA ILE A 430 2.34 36.99 11.90
C ILE A 430 3.80 37.06 11.44
N SER A 431 4.64 37.79 12.19
CA SER A 431 6.05 38.01 11.86
C SER A 431 6.99 37.12 12.69
N PRO A 432 8.10 36.60 12.12
CA PRO A 432 9.07 35.81 12.88
C PRO A 432 10.03 36.68 13.71
N GLN A 433 10.27 36.28 14.96
CA GLN A 433 11.34 36.83 15.80
C GLN A 433 12.17 35.72 16.47
N ARG A 434 13.45 35.64 16.07
CA ARG A 434 14.62 35.12 16.83
C ARG A 434 14.66 33.63 17.20
N ARG A 435 15.71 32.95 16.72
CA ARG A 435 16.52 32.05 17.57
C ARG A 435 17.80 32.75 18.02
N HIS A 436 18.51 32.17 18.99
CA HIS A 436 19.57 32.83 19.76
C HIS A 436 20.97 32.79 19.11
N SER A 437 21.86 33.63 19.64
CA SER A 437 23.22 33.88 19.17
C SER A 437 24.27 32.92 19.75
N ILE A 438 25.25 32.55 18.93
CA ILE A 438 26.58 32.10 19.39
C ILE A 438 27.62 33.13 18.87
N ARG A 439 28.69 33.38 19.63
CA ARG A 439 29.75 34.36 19.32
C ARG A 439 31.05 33.67 18.91
N LEU A 440 31.81 34.30 18.01
CA LEU A 440 33.26 34.56 18.03
C LEU A 440 33.57 35.55 16.85
N PRO A 441 34.75 36.20 16.74
CA PRO A 441 34.74 37.63 16.40
C PRO A 441 35.52 38.08 15.14
N ALA A 442 35.29 39.37 14.82
CA ALA A 442 36.18 40.36 14.21
C ALA A 442 36.03 40.70 12.71
N LEU A 443 36.22 42.02 12.47
CA LEU A 443 36.51 42.69 11.19
C LEU A 443 35.42 42.66 10.08
N GLY A 444 34.51 43.62 10.16
CA GLY A 444 33.86 44.22 8.98
C GLY A 444 34.12 45.73 8.94
N VAL A 445 34.21 46.32 7.74
CA VAL A 445 34.29 47.78 7.51
C VAL A 445 33.47 48.13 6.27
N MET A 446 32.81 49.30 6.28
CA MET A 446 32.01 49.90 5.19
C MET A 446 30.67 49.22 4.82
N ALA A 447 29.58 49.59 5.53
CA ALA A 447 28.21 49.69 4.96
C ALA A 447 27.17 50.40 5.89
N MET A 448 27.52 51.50 6.57
CA MET A 448 26.53 52.30 7.32
C MET A 448 26.54 53.77 6.88
N ALA A 449 25.66 54.10 5.93
CA ALA A 449 25.38 55.48 5.50
C ALA A 449 23.99 55.64 4.84
N ALA A 450 23.45 54.60 4.20
CA ALA A 450 22.26 54.72 3.33
C ALA A 450 20.90 54.66 4.05
N LEU A 451 20.83 54.11 5.28
CA LEU A 451 19.55 53.64 5.85
C LEU A 451 18.79 54.63 6.76
N GLN A 452 19.21 55.90 6.82
CA GLN A 452 18.52 56.94 7.63
C GLN A 452 17.71 57.95 6.81
N ALA A 453 17.76 57.90 5.47
CA ALA A 453 17.05 58.85 4.60
C ALA A 453 15.58 58.49 4.31
N PHE A 454 15.22 57.20 4.35
CA PHE A 454 13.91 56.73 3.85
C PHE A 454 12.75 56.81 4.84
N ALA A 455 13.02 56.93 6.15
CA ALA A 455 11.98 56.88 7.19
C ALA A 455 11.14 58.18 7.33
N ALA A 456 11.53 59.27 6.65
CA ALA A 456 10.94 60.60 6.86
C ALA A 456 9.89 61.02 5.82
N LEU A 457 9.71 60.27 4.72
CA LEU A 457 8.94 60.75 3.55
C LEU A 457 7.49 60.26 3.46
N LEU A 458 7.08 59.30 4.30
CA LEU A 458 5.78 58.60 4.19
C LEU A 458 4.65 59.16 5.08
N ALA A 459 4.88 60.29 5.76
CA ALA A 459 3.97 60.80 6.80
C ALA A 459 2.96 61.89 6.34
N THR A 460 3.01 62.37 5.09
CA THR A 460 2.26 63.58 4.67
C THR A 460 1.79 63.59 3.20
N MET A 461 0.78 62.79 2.84
CA MET A 461 -0.02 63.02 1.62
C MET A 461 -1.51 62.73 1.84
N ASP A 462 -2.37 63.62 1.34
CA ASP A 462 -3.82 63.63 1.60
C ASP A 462 -4.64 62.75 0.65
N ILE A 463 -5.74 62.20 1.18
CA ILE A 463 -6.66 61.27 0.49
C ILE A 463 -7.36 61.92 -0.73
N ALA A 464 -7.42 63.25 -0.78
CA ALA A 464 -8.14 64.00 -1.82
C ALA A 464 -7.63 63.83 -3.26
N LEU A 465 -6.35 63.46 -3.46
CA LEU A 465 -5.76 63.41 -4.81
C LEU A 465 -6.00 62.09 -5.56
N PHE A 466 -6.37 61.00 -4.86
CA PHE A 466 -6.53 59.68 -5.47
C PHE A 466 -7.77 59.61 -6.39
N ILE A 467 -8.81 60.39 -6.08
CA ILE A 467 -10.11 60.33 -6.76
C ILE A 467 -10.08 60.94 -8.16
N LEU A 468 -9.25 61.96 -8.43
CA LEU A 468 -9.11 62.52 -9.78
C LEU A 468 -8.40 61.58 -10.76
N THR A 469 -7.44 60.77 -10.29
CA THR A 469 -6.65 59.89 -11.15
C THR A 469 -7.47 58.72 -11.69
N VAL A 470 -8.36 58.14 -10.87
CA VAL A 470 -9.21 57.00 -11.25
C VAL A 470 -10.20 57.37 -12.37
N VAL A 471 -10.73 58.60 -12.36
CA VAL A 471 -11.70 59.07 -13.38
C VAL A 471 -11.05 59.26 -14.76
N TYR A 472 -9.73 59.49 -14.84
CA TYR A 472 -9.05 59.70 -16.13
C TYR A 472 -8.71 58.38 -16.86
N VAL A 473 -8.54 57.26 -16.14
CA VAL A 473 -8.08 55.98 -16.71
C VAL A 473 -9.21 55.13 -17.28
N LEU A 474 -10.41 55.18 -16.71
CA LEU A 474 -11.59 54.45 -17.23
C LEU A 474 -12.24 55.13 -18.47
N GLY A 475 -11.67 56.25 -18.93
CA GLY A 475 -12.24 57.11 -19.98
C GLY A 475 -11.88 56.76 -21.44
N ARG A 476 -11.29 55.59 -21.74
CA ARG A 476 -10.90 55.23 -23.13
C ARG A 476 -10.77 53.72 -23.42
N ALA A 477 -11.90 53.02 -23.42
CA ALA A 477 -11.98 51.68 -24.01
C ALA A 477 -12.12 51.77 -25.55
N ALA A 478 -11.05 51.52 -26.30
CA ALA A 478 -11.09 51.19 -27.73
C ALA A 478 -9.78 50.54 -28.21
N THR A 479 -9.90 49.48 -29.04
CA THR A 479 -8.85 48.90 -29.91
C THR A 479 -7.49 48.54 -29.31
N GLY A 480 -7.37 47.29 -28.85
CA GLY A 480 -6.25 46.40 -29.24
C GLY A 480 -4.99 46.35 -28.36
N THR A 481 -4.52 45.12 -28.13
CA THR A 481 -3.24 44.71 -27.49
C THR A 481 -3.06 45.09 -26.02
N ALA A 482 -2.72 44.09 -25.19
CA ALA A 482 -2.37 44.28 -23.78
C ALA A 482 -0.84 44.24 -23.59
N PRO A 483 -0.26 45.07 -22.70
CA PRO A 483 1.17 45.02 -22.40
C PRO A 483 1.50 43.82 -21.50
N GLN A 484 2.64 43.17 -21.77
CA GLN A 484 3.17 42.10 -20.94
C GLN A 484 3.71 42.66 -19.60
N VAL A 485 3.30 42.07 -18.48
CA VAL A 485 3.92 42.33 -17.17
C VAL A 485 5.08 41.36 -16.99
N LEU A 486 6.31 41.90 -16.91
CA LEU A 486 7.50 41.09 -16.69
C LEU A 486 7.58 40.64 -15.22
N VAL A 487 7.00 39.48 -14.93
CA VAL A 487 7.23 38.77 -13.67
C VAL A 487 8.61 38.13 -13.72
N LEU A 488 9.50 38.52 -12.81
CA LEU A 488 10.76 37.81 -12.57
C LEU A 488 10.47 36.52 -11.79
N VAL A 489 10.13 35.45 -12.52
CA VAL A 489 10.09 34.08 -11.97
C VAL A 489 11.53 33.64 -11.69
N ASP A 490 11.81 33.20 -10.46
CA ASP A 490 13.08 32.55 -10.12
C ASP A 490 13.11 31.15 -10.74
N ARG A 491 13.54 31.10 -12.01
CA ARG A 491 13.67 29.86 -12.81
C ARG A 491 14.87 29.04 -12.34
N GLN A 492 14.65 28.32 -11.26
CA GLN A 492 15.46 27.16 -10.88
C GLN A 492 14.68 25.91 -11.32
N GLY A 493 15.40 24.85 -11.71
CA GLY A 493 14.80 23.66 -12.33
C GLY A 493 13.84 22.88 -11.42
N PRO A 494 13.36 21.69 -11.84
CA PRO A 494 12.27 21.02 -11.16
C PRO A 494 12.66 20.69 -9.71
N ARG A 495 11.73 20.87 -8.77
CA ARG A 495 11.91 20.57 -7.35
C ARG A 495 10.64 19.95 -6.81
N GLY A 496 10.80 18.90 -5.99
CA GLY A 496 9.68 18.22 -5.34
C GLY A 496 9.62 16.74 -5.64
N VAL A 497 8.42 16.17 -5.57
CA VAL A 497 8.21 14.73 -5.64
C VAL A 497 7.91 14.32 -7.09
N TRP A 498 8.35 13.13 -7.50
CA TRP A 498 8.03 12.57 -8.81
C TRP A 498 7.81 11.05 -8.76
N VAL A 499 7.06 10.53 -9.72
CA VAL A 499 6.56 9.15 -9.71
C VAL A 499 6.78 8.45 -11.05
N SER A 500 7.01 7.14 -11.05
CA SER A 500 6.87 6.32 -12.27
C SER A 500 5.82 5.23 -12.09
N PHE A 501 4.84 5.25 -12.98
CA PHE A 501 3.86 4.20 -13.22
C PHE A 501 4.28 3.34 -14.42
N GLY A 502 3.53 2.28 -14.70
CA GLY A 502 3.55 1.57 -15.98
C GLY A 502 3.74 0.07 -15.87
N ASP A 503 3.79 -0.57 -17.04
CA ASP A 503 4.15 -1.97 -17.22
C ASP A 503 5.63 -2.12 -17.59
N SER A 504 6.14 -3.36 -17.55
CA SER A 504 7.31 -3.86 -18.27
C SER A 504 8.46 -2.85 -18.43
N PHE A 505 8.50 -2.01 -19.48
CA PHE A 505 9.60 -1.04 -19.67
C PHE A 505 9.77 -0.03 -18.51
N SER A 506 8.69 0.29 -17.79
CA SER A 506 8.74 1.14 -16.60
C SER A 506 9.26 0.42 -15.37
N ALA A 507 9.07 -0.90 -15.22
CA ALA A 507 9.71 -1.69 -14.17
C ALA A 507 11.18 -2.03 -14.50
N GLY A 508 11.48 -2.26 -15.78
CA GLY A 508 12.80 -2.51 -16.35
C GLY A 508 13.38 -3.92 -16.18
N PRO A 509 12.61 -5.04 -16.31
CA PRO A 509 13.15 -6.40 -16.27
C PRO A 509 14.07 -6.65 -17.48
N GLY A 510 15.34 -6.32 -17.31
CA GLY A 510 16.32 -6.24 -18.39
C GLY A 510 17.61 -5.63 -17.87
N ALA A 511 17.48 -4.46 -17.26
CA ALA A 511 18.57 -3.62 -16.77
C ALA A 511 18.98 -3.92 -15.32
N GLY A 512 20.17 -4.47 -15.11
CA GLY A 512 20.76 -4.67 -13.79
C GLY A 512 20.04 -5.71 -12.91
N ASN A 513 20.04 -5.43 -11.62
CA ASN A 513 19.56 -6.29 -10.55
C ASN A 513 18.12 -5.95 -10.15
N TYR A 514 17.33 -6.98 -9.82
CA TYR A 514 15.99 -6.80 -9.29
C TYR A 514 16.00 -6.18 -7.89
N LEU A 515 15.13 -5.21 -7.66
CA LEU A 515 14.85 -4.59 -6.36
C LEU A 515 13.82 -5.40 -5.56
N ASP A 516 12.98 -6.13 -6.27
CA ASP A 516 11.92 -6.98 -5.70
C ASP A 516 12.34 -8.45 -5.64
N SER A 517 11.67 -9.22 -4.77
CA SER A 517 11.66 -10.68 -4.90
C SER A 517 11.05 -11.09 -6.25
N PHE A 518 11.63 -12.08 -6.92
CA PHE A 518 11.07 -12.67 -8.15
C PHE A 518 9.62 -13.14 -7.99
N LEU A 519 9.20 -13.51 -6.77
CA LEU A 519 7.84 -13.95 -6.46
C LEU A 519 6.82 -12.80 -6.29
N SER A 520 7.25 -11.54 -6.47
CA SER A 520 6.37 -10.35 -6.36
C SER A 520 5.58 -10.03 -7.63
N GLY A 521 5.99 -10.55 -8.79
CA GLY A 521 5.40 -10.25 -10.09
C GLY A 521 5.50 -8.79 -10.57
N CYS A 522 6.26 -7.91 -9.88
CA CYS A 522 6.49 -6.53 -10.33
C CYS A 522 7.85 -6.31 -10.99
N LEU A 523 8.85 -7.16 -10.71
CA LEU A 523 10.14 -7.22 -11.40
C LEU A 523 10.89 -5.88 -11.55
N ARG A 524 10.74 -4.93 -10.62
CA ARG A 524 11.45 -3.63 -10.71
C ARG A 524 12.95 -3.82 -10.59
N THR A 525 13.73 -3.05 -11.34
CA THR A 525 15.21 -3.17 -11.34
C THR A 525 15.95 -1.87 -11.04
N ASN A 526 17.20 -2.00 -10.56
CA ASN A 526 18.03 -0.88 -10.11
C ASN A 526 18.59 -0.01 -11.24
N ASN A 527 18.64 -0.52 -12.49
CA ASN A 527 19.08 0.22 -13.68
C ASN A 527 17.93 0.49 -14.67
N SER A 528 16.67 0.27 -14.28
CA SER A 528 15.47 0.67 -15.03
C SER A 528 15.49 2.17 -15.40
N TYR A 529 14.71 2.57 -16.42
CA TYR A 529 14.71 3.98 -16.85
C TYR A 529 14.29 4.95 -15.72
N PRO A 530 13.36 4.62 -14.80
CA PRO A 530 13.04 5.52 -13.70
C PRO A 530 14.20 5.71 -12.72
N MET A 531 14.96 4.65 -12.43
CA MET A 531 16.15 4.73 -11.57
C MET A 531 17.26 5.56 -12.22
N GLN A 532 17.48 5.40 -13.53
CA GLN A 532 18.45 6.23 -14.28
C GLN A 532 18.02 7.69 -14.38
N LEU A 533 16.72 7.95 -14.59
CA LEU A 533 16.15 9.30 -14.58
C LEU A 533 16.28 9.95 -13.19
N ASN A 534 16.00 9.21 -12.11
CA ASN A 534 16.17 9.72 -10.74
C ASN A 534 17.62 10.16 -10.49
N LYS A 535 18.58 9.28 -10.80
CA LYS A 535 20.02 9.54 -10.69
C LYS A 535 20.47 10.76 -11.53
N ALA A 536 19.87 10.97 -12.70
CA ALA A 536 20.15 12.12 -13.55
C ALA A 536 19.56 13.43 -12.98
N LEU A 537 18.39 13.37 -12.32
CA LEU A 537 17.76 14.50 -11.64
C LEU A 537 18.48 14.87 -10.34
N GLU A 538 18.83 13.89 -9.50
CA GLU A 538 19.69 14.07 -8.32
C GLU A 538 21.04 14.69 -8.68
N GLY A 539 21.63 14.32 -9.83
CA GLY A 539 22.85 14.93 -10.36
C GLY A 539 22.71 16.41 -10.77
N LEU A 540 21.49 16.90 -10.99
CA LEU A 540 21.20 18.31 -11.27
C LEU A 540 20.88 19.10 -9.99
N ALA A 541 20.19 18.49 -9.03
CA ALA A 541 19.87 19.10 -7.74
C ALA A 541 19.82 18.05 -6.61
N PRO A 542 20.96 17.78 -5.93
CA PRO A 542 21.03 16.79 -4.85
C PRO A 542 20.06 17.09 -3.71
N ASN A 543 19.36 16.06 -3.22
CA ASN A 543 18.34 16.13 -2.17
C ASN A 543 17.13 17.05 -2.47
N ALA A 544 16.94 17.52 -3.72
CA ALA A 544 15.80 18.34 -4.12
C ALA A 544 14.62 17.53 -4.70
N PHE A 545 14.79 16.21 -4.81
CA PHE A 545 13.83 15.27 -5.37
C PHE A 545 13.47 14.17 -4.37
N LYS A 546 12.22 13.70 -4.44
CA LYS A 546 11.76 12.44 -3.83
C LYS A 546 11.12 11.61 -4.94
N PHE A 547 11.48 10.33 -5.03
CA PHE A 547 11.04 9.44 -6.10
C PHE A 547 10.12 8.32 -5.58
N GLU A 548 9.02 8.08 -6.28
CA GLU A 548 8.07 6.98 -6.04
C GLU A 548 8.09 5.99 -7.21
N PHE A 549 8.68 4.81 -6.99
CA PHE A 549 8.81 3.77 -8.01
C PHE A 549 7.63 2.79 -7.93
N LEU A 550 6.56 3.05 -8.67
CA LEU A 550 5.29 2.31 -8.54
C LEU A 550 5.01 1.32 -9.70
N ALA A 551 5.71 1.46 -10.83
CA ALA A 551 5.61 0.56 -11.98
C ALA A 551 5.80 -0.93 -11.61
N CYS A 552 5.09 -1.81 -12.31
CA CYS A 552 5.02 -3.24 -12.01
C CYS A 552 4.88 -4.01 -13.34
N SER A 553 5.75 -5.00 -13.60
CA SER A 553 5.71 -5.76 -14.86
C SER A 553 4.39 -6.51 -15.05
N GLY A 554 4.04 -6.81 -16.30
CA GLY A 554 2.80 -7.52 -16.63
C GLY A 554 1.51 -6.78 -16.23
N SER A 555 1.56 -5.47 -15.98
CA SER A 555 0.36 -4.65 -15.75
C SER A 555 -0.37 -4.36 -17.06
N LEU A 556 -1.69 -4.16 -16.98
CA LEU A 556 -2.56 -3.66 -18.07
C LEU A 556 -3.12 -2.28 -17.72
N THR A 557 -3.75 -1.60 -18.68
CA THR A 557 -4.36 -0.27 -18.47
C THR A 557 -5.50 -0.22 -17.43
N ASP A 558 -6.17 -1.34 -17.13
CA ASP A 558 -7.31 -1.42 -16.20
C ASP A 558 -7.35 -2.73 -15.38
N ASP A 559 -6.23 -3.16 -14.82
CA ASP A 559 -6.12 -4.38 -13.99
C ASP A 559 -5.91 -4.08 -12.49
N PRO A 560 -5.74 -5.10 -11.61
CA PRO A 560 -5.39 -4.88 -10.21
C PRO A 560 -3.99 -4.30 -10.00
N LYS A 561 -2.99 -4.64 -10.85
CA LYS A 561 -1.63 -4.11 -10.73
C LYS A 561 -1.63 -2.58 -10.90
N MET A 562 -2.21 -2.04 -11.97
CA MET A 562 -2.30 -0.60 -12.24
C MET A 562 -3.12 0.14 -11.17
N LYS A 563 -4.22 -0.47 -10.70
CA LYS A 563 -4.98 0.06 -9.55
C LYS A 563 -4.14 0.12 -8.28
N GLN A 564 -3.31 -0.89 -8.01
CA GLN A 564 -2.40 -0.89 -6.87
C GLN A 564 -1.29 0.16 -6.98
N GLN A 565 -0.82 0.50 -8.19
CA GLN A 565 0.10 1.63 -8.40
C GLN A 565 -0.57 2.95 -7.99
N LEU A 566 -1.77 3.22 -8.52
CA LEU A 566 -2.57 4.41 -8.20
C LEU A 566 -2.91 4.50 -6.69
N LEU A 567 -3.26 3.37 -6.05
CA LEU A 567 -3.57 3.28 -4.61
C LEU A 567 -2.32 3.35 -3.69
N THR A 568 -1.11 3.29 -4.25
CA THR A 568 0.15 3.38 -3.47
C THR A 568 0.83 4.74 -3.61
N TRP A 569 0.43 5.54 -4.60
CA TRP A 569 0.97 6.88 -4.84
C TRP A 569 0.59 7.85 -3.72
N SER A 570 1.55 8.69 -3.31
CA SER A 570 1.31 9.74 -2.32
C SER A 570 0.55 10.96 -2.87
N ASN A 571 0.26 11.01 -4.17
CA ASN A 571 -0.35 12.14 -4.90
C ASN A 571 0.42 13.48 -4.83
N SER A 572 1.51 13.57 -4.06
CA SER A 572 2.31 14.79 -3.86
C SER A 572 3.28 15.11 -5.01
N SER A 573 3.24 14.33 -6.09
CA SER A 573 4.17 14.48 -7.22
C SER A 573 3.86 15.67 -8.13
N ASN A 574 4.90 16.36 -8.58
CA ASN A 574 4.83 17.48 -9.52
C ASN A 574 4.91 17.03 -10.98
N PHE A 575 5.47 15.85 -11.24
CA PHE A 575 5.39 15.18 -12.54
C PHE A 575 5.41 13.66 -12.37
N GLY A 576 4.98 12.95 -13.41
CA GLY A 576 5.00 11.50 -13.46
C GLY A 576 5.48 10.98 -14.82
N THR A 577 6.01 9.76 -14.86
CA THR A 577 6.35 9.07 -16.10
C THR A 577 5.61 7.74 -16.22
N ILE A 578 5.27 7.33 -17.44
CA ILE A 578 4.63 6.03 -17.71
C ILE A 578 4.97 5.49 -19.09
N THR A 579 5.18 4.17 -19.18
CA THR A 579 5.01 3.36 -20.40
C THR A 579 3.96 2.30 -20.07
N ILE A 580 2.90 2.19 -20.88
CA ILE A 580 1.83 1.21 -20.67
C ILE A 580 1.10 0.91 -21.99
N GLY A 581 0.58 -0.31 -22.12
CA GLY A 581 -0.36 -0.70 -23.18
C GLY A 581 0.15 -1.73 -24.19
N GLY A 582 1.44 -2.12 -24.12
CA GLY A 582 1.99 -3.21 -24.94
C GLY A 582 1.39 -4.57 -24.56
N ASN A 583 1.09 -4.75 -23.27
CA ASN A 583 0.38 -5.93 -22.75
C ASN A 583 -1.08 -5.96 -23.22
N ASP A 584 -1.77 -4.82 -23.18
CA ASP A 584 -3.14 -4.66 -23.69
C ASP A 584 -3.22 -4.91 -25.21
N ALA A 585 -2.16 -4.61 -25.96
CA ALA A 585 -2.03 -4.93 -27.38
C ALA A 585 -1.75 -6.42 -27.66
N GLY A 586 -1.50 -7.23 -26.62
CA GLY A 586 -1.22 -8.66 -26.73
C GLY A 586 0.20 -9.00 -27.21
N PHE A 587 1.16 -8.09 -27.10
CA PHE A 587 2.52 -8.28 -27.63
C PHE A 587 3.14 -9.60 -27.18
N ALA A 588 3.04 -9.94 -25.88
CA ALA A 588 3.49 -11.21 -25.30
C ALA A 588 3.14 -12.46 -26.14
N LYS A 589 1.91 -12.53 -26.69
CA LYS A 589 1.46 -13.66 -27.52
C LYS A 589 2.12 -13.68 -28.89
N VAL A 590 2.29 -12.51 -29.51
CA VAL A 590 3.05 -12.35 -30.76
C VAL A 590 4.50 -12.84 -30.55
N LEU A 591 5.13 -12.45 -29.44
CA LEU A 591 6.49 -12.90 -29.09
C LEU A 591 6.56 -14.43 -28.95
N ILE A 592 5.60 -15.04 -28.26
CA ILE A 592 5.55 -16.49 -28.05
C ILE A 592 5.32 -17.25 -29.36
N GLN A 593 4.33 -16.88 -30.17
CA GLN A 593 3.99 -17.59 -31.42
C GLN A 593 5.00 -17.33 -32.56
N CYS A 594 5.60 -16.13 -32.64
CA CYS A 594 6.51 -15.79 -33.73
C CYS A 594 7.98 -16.11 -33.45
N ILE A 595 8.44 -16.04 -32.19
CA ILE A 595 9.88 -15.97 -31.91
C ILE A 595 10.32 -16.94 -30.81
N LEU A 596 9.68 -16.94 -29.64
CA LEU A 596 10.12 -17.80 -28.53
C LEU A 596 9.85 -19.28 -28.80
N GLN A 597 8.69 -19.57 -29.41
CA GLN A 597 8.23 -20.89 -29.86
C GLN A 597 8.53 -22.04 -28.86
N PRO A 598 8.03 -21.95 -27.61
CA PRO A 598 8.36 -22.91 -26.56
C PRO A 598 7.82 -24.32 -26.89
N PRO A 599 8.56 -25.39 -26.51
CA PRO A 599 8.22 -26.76 -26.87
C PRO A 599 6.80 -27.16 -26.45
N THR A 600 6.09 -27.86 -27.34
CA THR A 600 4.72 -28.38 -27.13
C THR A 600 3.61 -27.33 -27.00
N TYR A 601 3.89 -26.03 -27.13
CA TYR A 601 2.86 -24.99 -27.17
C TYR A 601 2.21 -24.88 -28.56
N GLY A 602 0.88 -24.96 -28.63
CA GLY A 602 0.13 -24.85 -29.88
C GLY A 602 -0.46 -23.47 -30.15
N LYS A 603 -0.91 -23.23 -31.40
CA LYS A 603 -1.71 -22.06 -31.78
C LYS A 603 -2.98 -21.85 -30.93
N SER A 604 -3.56 -22.93 -30.38
CA SER A 604 -4.75 -22.85 -29.52
C SER A 604 -4.49 -22.28 -28.12
N GLY A 605 -3.23 -21.98 -27.77
CA GLY A 605 -2.85 -21.57 -26.41
C GLY A 605 -2.76 -22.72 -25.41
N HIS A 606 -2.98 -23.95 -25.86
CA HIS A 606 -2.83 -25.18 -25.08
C HIS A 606 -1.45 -25.81 -25.28
N TRP A 607 -0.95 -26.44 -24.22
CA TRP A 607 0.20 -27.33 -24.27
C TRP A 607 -0.24 -28.72 -24.76
N TRP A 608 0.66 -29.44 -25.45
CA TRP A 608 0.44 -30.79 -25.99
C TRP A 608 -0.70 -30.95 -27.02
N SER A 609 -1.04 -29.91 -27.78
CA SER A 609 -2.07 -30.02 -28.86
C SER A 609 -1.57 -30.68 -30.15
N GLY A 610 -0.24 -30.73 -30.37
CA GLY A 610 0.37 -31.21 -31.63
C GLY A 610 0.20 -30.25 -32.81
N GLU A 611 -0.25 -29.02 -32.57
CA GLU A 611 -0.41 -27.98 -33.59
C GLU A 611 0.92 -27.26 -33.89
N THR A 612 1.00 -26.63 -35.06
CA THR A 612 2.03 -25.62 -35.34
C THR A 612 1.71 -24.30 -34.63
N PHE A 613 2.72 -23.47 -34.41
CA PHE A 613 2.57 -22.06 -34.03
C PHE A 613 1.81 -21.26 -35.10
N ASP A 614 1.18 -20.14 -34.70
CA ASP A 614 0.42 -19.25 -35.59
C ASP A 614 0.83 -17.78 -35.41
N CYS A 615 1.99 -17.44 -35.98
CA CYS A 615 2.54 -16.10 -35.94
C CYS A 615 1.72 -15.08 -36.75
N GLU A 616 1.26 -15.47 -37.96
CA GLU A 616 0.46 -14.59 -38.81
C GLU A 616 -0.91 -14.30 -38.19
N GLY A 617 -1.52 -15.30 -37.54
CA GLY A 617 -2.73 -15.17 -36.73
C GLY A 617 -2.57 -14.19 -35.57
N GLU A 618 -1.57 -14.36 -34.70
CA GLU A 618 -1.40 -13.44 -33.55
C GLU A 618 -0.98 -12.02 -33.95
N ILE A 619 -0.18 -11.85 -35.01
CA ILE A 619 0.09 -10.51 -35.58
C ILE A 619 -1.23 -9.87 -36.04
N SER A 620 -2.09 -10.62 -36.73
CA SER A 620 -3.41 -10.13 -37.18
C SER A 620 -4.35 -9.82 -36.02
N ASN A 621 -4.35 -10.64 -34.96
CA ASN A 621 -5.15 -10.45 -33.75
C ASN A 621 -4.69 -9.20 -32.97
N SER A 622 -3.38 -9.02 -32.81
CA SER A 622 -2.81 -7.83 -32.17
C SER A 622 -3.12 -6.56 -32.96
N GLN A 623 -2.99 -6.59 -34.29
CA GLN A 623 -3.44 -5.49 -35.16
C GLN A 623 -4.94 -5.20 -35.03
N ALA A 624 -5.79 -6.22 -34.91
CA ALA A 624 -7.22 -6.03 -34.70
C ALA A 624 -7.55 -5.38 -33.34
N ILE A 625 -6.81 -5.72 -32.28
CA ILE A 625 -6.94 -5.10 -30.95
C ILE A 625 -6.51 -3.63 -31.01
N VAL A 626 -5.33 -3.33 -31.56
CA VAL A 626 -4.78 -1.96 -31.62
C VAL A 626 -5.62 -1.04 -32.51
N ASN A 627 -6.33 -1.58 -33.50
CA ASN A 627 -7.25 -0.81 -34.35
C ASN A 627 -8.67 -0.64 -33.77
N ASP A 628 -9.01 -1.27 -32.64
CA ASP A 628 -10.29 -1.08 -31.96
C ASP A 628 -10.31 0.26 -31.18
N GLU A 629 -11.39 1.04 -31.30
CA GLU A 629 -11.52 2.32 -30.59
C GLU A 629 -11.40 2.18 -29.07
N ARG A 630 -11.76 1.01 -28.52
CA ARG A 630 -11.67 0.71 -27.08
C ARG A 630 -10.22 0.69 -26.58
N TYR A 631 -9.23 0.39 -27.43
CA TYR A 631 -7.82 0.41 -27.06
C TYR A 631 -7.35 1.84 -26.72
N VAL A 632 -7.72 2.83 -27.55
CA VAL A 632 -7.46 4.25 -27.27
C VAL A 632 -8.24 4.72 -26.03
N GLN A 633 -9.50 4.30 -25.88
CA GLN A 633 -10.32 4.64 -24.71
C GLN A 633 -9.72 4.10 -23.40
N ALA A 634 -9.12 2.91 -23.41
CA ALA A 634 -8.46 2.32 -22.25
C ALA A 634 -7.19 3.09 -21.86
N LEU A 635 -6.36 3.49 -22.83
CA LEU A 635 -5.20 4.36 -22.59
C LEU A 635 -5.62 5.73 -22.04
N VAL A 636 -6.62 6.39 -22.64
CA VAL A 636 -7.18 7.66 -22.14
C VAL A 636 -7.70 7.51 -20.71
N LYS A 637 -8.40 6.41 -20.39
CA LYS A 637 -8.88 6.10 -19.04
C LYS A 637 -7.71 5.96 -18.06
N ALA A 638 -6.65 5.23 -18.41
CA ALA A 638 -5.46 5.08 -17.56
C ALA A 638 -4.79 6.43 -17.27
N TYR A 639 -4.60 7.27 -18.28
CA TYR A 639 -4.01 8.60 -18.09
C TYR A 639 -4.92 9.54 -17.28
N THR A 640 -6.23 9.52 -17.55
CA THR A 640 -7.23 10.28 -16.80
C THR A 640 -7.26 9.87 -15.33
N ASN A 641 -7.16 8.57 -15.03
CA ASN A 641 -7.07 8.06 -13.66
C ASN A 641 -5.81 8.57 -12.94
N ILE A 642 -4.65 8.65 -13.60
CA ILE A 642 -3.45 9.28 -13.02
C ILE A 642 -3.73 10.76 -12.71
N PHE A 643 -4.43 11.49 -13.58
CA PHE A 643 -4.85 12.86 -13.27
C PHE A 643 -5.88 12.97 -12.12
N THR A 644 -6.52 11.89 -11.64
CA THR A 644 -7.37 11.97 -10.44
C THR A 644 -6.59 12.04 -9.12
N GLY A 645 -5.31 11.63 -9.11
CA GLY A 645 -4.49 11.60 -7.88
C GLY A 645 -4.10 12.98 -7.34
N PRO A 646 -3.38 13.82 -8.11
CA PRO A 646 -2.86 15.09 -7.62
C PRO A 646 -3.97 16.09 -7.29
N PRO A 647 -3.81 16.99 -6.30
CA PRO A 647 -4.73 18.09 -6.05
C PRO A 647 -5.02 18.93 -7.32
N LEU A 648 -6.19 19.57 -7.38
CA LEU A 648 -6.65 20.32 -8.55
C LEU A 648 -5.86 21.63 -8.77
N ASP A 649 -5.30 22.20 -7.70
CA ASP A 649 -4.46 23.40 -7.68
C ASP A 649 -2.97 23.09 -7.89
N GLN A 650 -2.54 21.85 -7.64
CA GLN A 650 -1.16 21.39 -7.85
C GLN A 650 -0.84 21.27 -9.36
N GLN A 651 0.33 21.75 -9.77
CA GLN A 651 0.84 21.48 -11.11
C GLN A 651 1.25 20.01 -11.22
N PHE A 652 0.75 19.31 -12.26
CA PHE A 652 1.16 17.93 -12.56
C PHE A 652 1.34 17.67 -14.06
N ASP A 653 2.55 17.31 -14.44
CA ASP A 653 2.94 16.99 -15.82
C ASP A 653 3.17 15.47 -16.00
N LEU A 654 2.41 14.82 -16.88
CA LEU A 654 2.55 13.40 -17.19
C LEU A 654 3.34 13.19 -18.50
N PHE A 655 4.43 12.43 -18.43
CA PHE A 655 5.28 12.09 -19.57
C PHE A 655 5.08 10.62 -19.94
N VAL A 656 4.43 10.39 -21.08
CA VAL A 656 4.10 9.07 -21.61
C VAL A 656 5.18 8.67 -22.62
N ALA A 657 6.08 7.78 -22.25
CA ALA A 657 7.11 7.27 -23.15
C ALA A 657 6.54 6.14 -24.02
N GLY A 658 6.74 6.24 -25.35
CA GLY A 658 6.33 5.21 -26.30
C GLY A 658 7.18 3.94 -26.22
N TYR A 659 6.96 3.03 -27.17
CA TYR A 659 7.80 1.85 -27.40
C TYR A 659 8.81 2.12 -28.54
N SER A 660 9.82 1.26 -28.68
CA SER A 660 10.82 1.36 -29.76
C SER A 660 10.79 0.10 -30.63
N ARG A 661 11.01 0.25 -31.93
CA ARG A 661 11.12 -0.85 -32.91
C ARG A 661 12.26 -1.79 -32.48
N PHE A 662 11.97 -3.08 -32.38
CA PHE A 662 12.92 -4.05 -31.84
C PHE A 662 14.04 -4.42 -32.80
N PHE A 663 13.78 -4.35 -34.11
CA PHE A 663 14.66 -4.88 -35.14
C PHE A 663 15.16 -3.79 -36.08
N ASP A 664 16.41 -3.90 -36.53
CA ASP A 664 16.85 -3.18 -37.72
C ASP A 664 16.13 -3.74 -38.97
N THR A 665 15.93 -2.89 -39.97
CA THR A 665 15.29 -3.25 -41.27
C THR A 665 16.04 -2.67 -42.48
N SER A 666 17.30 -2.27 -42.30
CA SER A 666 18.16 -1.72 -43.35
C SER A 666 18.72 -2.79 -44.30
N SER A 667 18.81 -4.05 -43.84
CA SER A 667 19.13 -5.22 -44.68
C SER A 667 17.95 -6.17 -44.83
N GLU A 668 17.74 -6.64 -46.06
CA GLU A 668 16.78 -7.69 -46.43
C GLU A 668 17.24 -9.11 -46.03
N THR A 669 18.49 -9.28 -45.55
CA THR A 669 19.00 -10.57 -45.09
C THR A 669 18.32 -11.05 -43.82
N ASP A 670 17.77 -12.26 -43.81
CA ASP A 670 17.34 -12.92 -42.57
C ASP A 670 18.54 -13.05 -41.60
N CYS A 671 18.27 -12.87 -40.31
CA CYS A 671 19.25 -13.00 -39.22
C CYS A 671 18.98 -14.27 -38.39
N GLY A 672 19.80 -14.50 -37.36
CA GLY A 672 19.65 -15.62 -36.43
C GLY A 672 18.44 -15.48 -35.51
N THR A 673 18.56 -15.92 -34.25
CA THR A 673 17.35 -16.35 -33.53
C THR A 673 17.35 -16.11 -32.01
N LEU A 674 16.35 -15.34 -31.59
CA LEU A 674 15.99 -15.09 -30.18
C LEU A 674 15.12 -16.19 -29.55
N GLY A 675 14.81 -17.28 -30.26
CA GLY A 675 14.05 -18.41 -29.72
C GLY A 675 14.71 -19.05 -28.50
N MET A 676 13.90 -19.66 -27.63
CA MET A 676 14.34 -19.96 -26.26
C MET A 676 15.21 -21.23 -26.13
N LEU A 677 15.06 -22.20 -27.04
CA LEU A 677 15.57 -23.58 -26.90
C LEU A 677 16.03 -24.19 -28.26
N TRP A 678 16.27 -25.49 -28.35
CA TRP A 678 16.83 -26.14 -29.55
C TRP A 678 15.75 -26.39 -30.64
N ASN A 679 16.08 -26.11 -31.91
CA ASN A 679 15.16 -25.81 -33.01
C ASN A 679 14.35 -24.51 -32.79
N LYS A 680 14.75 -23.44 -33.49
CA LYS A 680 14.18 -22.09 -33.39
C LYS A 680 13.82 -21.54 -34.79
N PRO A 681 12.85 -20.62 -34.92
CA PRO A 681 12.61 -19.90 -36.17
C PRO A 681 13.71 -18.85 -36.42
N ALA A 682 14.15 -18.69 -37.68
CA ALA A 682 15.01 -17.59 -38.08
C ALA A 682 14.22 -16.26 -38.10
N ILE A 683 14.83 -15.15 -37.71
CA ILE A 683 14.16 -13.85 -37.65
C ILE A 683 14.20 -13.20 -39.05
N THR A 684 13.17 -13.52 -39.83
CA THR A 684 13.10 -13.11 -41.24
C THR A 684 12.89 -11.61 -41.41
N TYR A 685 13.32 -11.06 -42.55
CA TYR A 685 13.10 -9.65 -42.90
C TYR A 685 11.62 -9.24 -42.86
N ASN A 686 10.71 -10.12 -43.31
CA ASN A 686 9.27 -9.88 -43.27
C ASN A 686 8.72 -9.89 -41.83
N LEU A 687 9.24 -10.75 -40.96
CA LEU A 687 8.87 -10.78 -39.54
C LEU A 687 9.34 -9.51 -38.82
N ARG A 688 10.59 -9.07 -39.07
CA ARG A 688 11.15 -7.82 -38.55
C ARG A 688 10.28 -6.62 -38.93
N GLN A 689 9.88 -6.51 -40.20
CA GLN A 689 8.96 -5.47 -40.64
C GLN A 689 7.58 -5.54 -39.96
N SER A 690 6.99 -6.73 -39.88
CA SER A 690 5.63 -6.92 -39.34
C SER A 690 5.53 -6.53 -37.87
N ILE A 691 6.50 -6.95 -37.04
CA ILE A 691 6.55 -6.58 -35.62
C ILE A 691 6.89 -5.10 -35.45
N ASN A 692 7.84 -4.55 -36.22
CA ASN A 692 8.13 -3.11 -36.18
C ASN A 692 6.91 -2.25 -36.58
N SER A 693 6.11 -2.69 -37.55
CA SER A 693 4.87 -2.02 -37.97
C SER A 693 3.80 -2.05 -36.88
N LEU A 694 3.73 -3.11 -36.08
CA LEU A 694 2.84 -3.21 -34.93
C LEU A 694 3.27 -2.26 -33.79
N VAL A 695 4.57 -2.14 -33.50
CA VAL A 695 5.10 -1.16 -32.54
C VAL A 695 4.76 0.28 -32.95
N LEU A 696 4.92 0.61 -34.24
CA LEU A 696 4.57 1.94 -34.76
C LEU A 696 3.06 2.23 -34.64
N GLN A 697 2.19 1.25 -34.87
CA GLN A 697 0.74 1.39 -34.64
C GLN A 697 0.42 1.66 -33.17
N VAL A 698 1.02 0.94 -32.22
CA VAL A 698 0.83 1.22 -30.79
C VAL A 698 1.31 2.62 -30.42
N ASN A 699 2.46 3.07 -30.93
CA ASN A 699 2.93 4.45 -30.73
C ASN A 699 1.97 5.50 -31.31
N GLU A 700 1.31 5.22 -32.44
CA GLU A 700 0.27 6.08 -33.01
C GLU A 700 -0.98 6.13 -32.08
N LYS A 701 -1.38 5.00 -31.50
CA LYS A 701 -2.50 4.93 -30.56
C LYS A 701 -2.21 5.60 -29.21
N ILE A 702 -0.97 5.50 -28.72
CA ILE A 702 -0.52 6.26 -27.54
C ILE A 702 -0.57 7.77 -27.85
N GLN A 703 -0.12 8.22 -29.02
CA GLN A 703 -0.24 9.63 -29.44
C GLN A 703 -1.70 10.08 -29.56
N GLN A 704 -2.59 9.23 -30.09
CA GLN A 704 -4.04 9.49 -30.16
C GLN A 704 -4.65 9.60 -28.76
N ALA A 705 -4.28 8.73 -27.82
CA ALA A 705 -4.75 8.77 -26.43
C ALA A 705 -4.22 9.99 -25.67
N VAL A 706 -2.94 10.35 -25.85
CA VAL A 706 -2.34 11.57 -25.29
C VAL A 706 -3.07 12.82 -25.81
N ALA A 707 -3.38 12.88 -27.11
CA ALA A 707 -4.11 14.01 -27.70
C ALA A 707 -5.60 14.06 -27.33
N ALA A 708 -6.20 12.94 -26.93
CA ALA A 708 -7.61 12.82 -26.53
C ALA A 708 -7.85 12.90 -25.01
N THR A 709 -6.79 12.99 -24.20
CA THR A 709 -6.90 13.08 -22.74
C THR A 709 -7.14 14.53 -22.31
N GLU A 710 -8.33 14.83 -21.78
CA GLU A 710 -8.67 16.18 -21.30
C GLU A 710 -7.87 16.55 -20.03
N VAL A 711 -7.25 17.72 -20.02
CA VAL A 711 -6.43 18.23 -18.91
C VAL A 711 -6.86 19.63 -18.48
N THR A 712 -6.78 19.92 -17.17
CA THR A 712 -7.12 21.23 -16.60
C THR A 712 -5.95 22.22 -16.67
N GLN A 713 -6.16 23.49 -16.31
CA GLN A 713 -5.15 24.55 -16.48
C GLN A 713 -3.81 24.31 -15.76
N ASN A 714 -3.76 23.46 -14.73
CA ASN A 714 -2.55 23.12 -13.98
C ASN A 714 -1.94 21.77 -14.41
N ARG A 715 -2.49 21.11 -15.43
CA ARG A 715 -2.13 19.73 -15.80
C ARG A 715 -1.71 19.65 -17.24
N SER A 716 -0.76 18.77 -17.55
CA SER A 716 -0.42 18.48 -18.93
C SER A 716 -0.02 17.03 -19.14
N ILE A 717 -0.21 16.55 -20.38
CA ILE A 717 0.23 15.25 -20.84
C ILE A 717 1.17 15.42 -22.04
N THR A 718 2.18 14.56 -22.16
CA THR A 718 3.23 14.69 -23.18
C THR A 718 3.62 13.30 -23.68
N TYR A 719 3.47 13.06 -24.98
CA TYR A 719 4.09 11.90 -25.61
C TYR A 719 5.60 12.14 -25.76
N VAL A 720 6.40 11.16 -25.37
CA VAL A 720 7.86 11.21 -25.45
C VAL A 720 8.32 10.09 -26.39
N ASP A 721 8.68 10.49 -27.61
CA ASP A 721 9.33 9.59 -28.56
C ASP A 721 10.81 9.42 -28.20
N TRP A 722 11.27 8.17 -28.31
CA TRP A 722 12.66 7.78 -28.15
C TRP A 722 13.08 6.72 -29.18
N ASP A 723 12.19 6.30 -30.08
CA ASP A 723 12.46 5.20 -31.02
C ASP A 723 13.69 5.47 -31.89
N SER A 724 13.85 6.67 -32.43
CA SER A 724 15.02 7.01 -33.26
C SER A 724 16.36 7.05 -32.49
N ARG A 725 16.34 7.04 -31.14
CA ARG A 725 17.56 6.94 -30.33
C ARG A 725 18.16 5.53 -30.38
N MET A 726 17.34 4.53 -30.73
CA MET A 726 17.74 3.13 -30.87
C MET A 726 18.28 2.78 -32.27
N ASP A 727 18.34 3.72 -33.21
CA ASP A 727 18.89 3.46 -34.55
C ASP A 727 20.40 3.12 -34.45
N GLY A 728 20.79 1.97 -35.01
CA GLY A 728 22.11 1.37 -34.83
C GLY A 728 22.28 0.48 -33.59
N HIS A 729 21.25 0.37 -32.74
CA HIS A 729 21.26 -0.42 -31.49
C HIS A 729 20.20 -1.53 -31.42
N ARG A 730 19.53 -1.81 -32.54
CA ARG A 730 18.46 -2.82 -32.67
C ARG A 730 19.04 -4.20 -33.03
N PHE A 731 18.31 -5.28 -32.76
CA PHE A 731 18.74 -6.62 -33.20
C PHE A 731 18.75 -6.72 -34.74
N CYS A 732 19.66 -7.53 -35.28
CA CYS A 732 19.94 -7.66 -36.72
C CYS A 732 20.52 -6.40 -37.40
N THR A 733 21.15 -5.48 -36.63
CA THR A 733 21.90 -4.35 -37.21
C THR A 733 23.11 -4.87 -38.02
N PRO A 734 23.26 -4.52 -39.31
CA PRO A 734 24.32 -5.11 -40.15
C PRO A 734 25.74 -4.85 -39.65
N GLY A 735 26.55 -5.91 -39.60
CA GLY A 735 27.95 -5.87 -39.16
C GLY A 735 28.20 -6.35 -37.73
N TYR A 736 27.16 -6.76 -37.00
CA TYR A 736 27.22 -7.37 -35.67
C TYR A 736 26.81 -8.85 -35.70
N SER A 737 26.78 -9.51 -34.54
CA SER A 737 26.37 -10.93 -34.43
C SER A 737 24.91 -11.14 -34.85
N ASP A 738 24.67 -12.18 -35.65
CA ASP A 738 23.33 -12.64 -36.00
C ASP A 738 22.65 -13.49 -34.90
N GLU A 739 23.42 -14.03 -33.94
CA GLU A 739 22.90 -14.74 -32.76
C GLU A 739 22.87 -13.81 -31.52
N PRO A 740 21.91 -13.97 -30.58
CA PRO A 740 21.85 -13.20 -29.35
C PRO A 740 23.14 -13.32 -28.54
N ILE A 741 23.68 -12.16 -28.16
CA ILE A 741 25.06 -12.08 -27.72
C ILE A 741 25.19 -12.50 -26.25
N GLN A 742 25.89 -13.62 -25.99
CA GLN A 742 26.03 -14.21 -24.66
C GLN A 742 27.17 -13.62 -23.79
N ASN A 743 28.02 -12.71 -24.29
CA ASN A 743 29.11 -12.10 -23.51
C ASN A 743 29.13 -10.55 -23.59
N LYS A 744 29.57 -9.91 -22.50
CA LYS A 744 29.61 -8.45 -22.32
C LYS A 744 30.44 -7.66 -23.35
N TYR A 745 31.47 -8.26 -23.96
CA TYR A 745 32.36 -7.53 -24.87
C TYR A 745 31.75 -7.30 -26.25
N GLU A 746 30.84 -8.18 -26.66
CA GLU A 746 30.07 -8.04 -27.90
C GLU A 746 28.71 -7.35 -27.65
N ALA A 747 28.13 -7.49 -26.43
CA ALA A 747 26.82 -6.95 -26.06
C ALA A 747 26.75 -5.41 -25.95
N ALA A 748 27.85 -4.71 -26.21
CA ALA A 748 27.97 -3.26 -26.19
C ALA A 748 27.23 -2.53 -27.34
N HIS A 749 26.72 -3.27 -28.34
CA HIS A 749 26.03 -2.69 -29.50
C HIS A 749 24.51 -2.84 -29.47
N GLU A 750 23.99 -3.97 -28.98
CA GLU A 750 22.56 -4.27 -28.95
C GLU A 750 21.92 -3.84 -27.62
N TYR A 751 21.00 -2.88 -27.65
CA TYR A 751 20.39 -2.30 -26.44
C TYR A 751 18.99 -2.84 -26.10
N PHE A 752 18.44 -3.75 -26.92
CA PHE A 752 17.34 -4.65 -26.54
C PHE A 752 17.88 -6.05 -26.19
N PHE A 753 17.02 -6.96 -25.73
CA PHE A 753 17.24 -8.41 -25.68
C PHE A 753 18.35 -8.86 -24.74
N ALA A 754 17.99 -9.23 -23.50
CA ALA A 754 18.82 -10.16 -22.72
C ALA A 754 18.25 -11.58 -22.87
N ALA A 755 19.01 -12.44 -23.54
CA ALA A 755 18.69 -13.86 -23.67
C ALA A 755 18.81 -14.58 -22.31
N VAL A 756 18.48 -15.88 -22.27
CA VAL A 756 18.57 -16.67 -21.02
C VAL A 756 20.01 -16.66 -20.49
N GLY A 757 20.25 -15.82 -19.48
CA GLY A 757 21.53 -15.67 -18.78
C GLY A 757 22.56 -14.70 -19.36
N SER A 758 22.28 -13.99 -20.46
CA SER A 758 23.23 -13.01 -21.02
C SER A 758 23.57 -11.88 -20.03
N GLU A 759 24.84 -11.47 -19.98
CA GLU A 759 25.30 -10.31 -19.17
C GLU A 759 24.58 -9.01 -19.59
N ASP A 760 24.26 -8.13 -18.61
CA ASP A 760 23.74 -6.79 -18.88
C ASP A 760 24.86 -5.82 -19.29
N ASN A 761 24.52 -4.77 -20.04
CA ASN A 761 25.49 -3.89 -20.69
C ASN A 761 25.76 -2.56 -19.95
N TYR A 762 25.47 -2.47 -18.65
CA TYR A 762 25.71 -1.26 -17.86
C TYR A 762 27.22 -0.97 -17.67
N PRO A 763 27.74 0.23 -18.02
CA PRO A 763 29.15 0.54 -17.89
C PRO A 763 29.53 0.94 -16.45
N GLY A 764 30.53 0.24 -15.89
CA GLY A 764 31.25 0.69 -14.68
C GLY A 764 31.13 -0.18 -13.42
N GLU A 765 30.73 -1.46 -13.51
CA GLU A 765 30.75 -2.38 -12.35
C GLU A 765 32.10 -3.10 -12.14
N GLU A 766 33.11 -2.89 -13.00
CA GLU A 766 34.42 -3.58 -12.95
C GLU A 766 35.16 -3.44 -11.60
N ASP A 767 34.94 -2.35 -10.85
CA ASP A 767 35.62 -2.03 -9.58
C ASP A 767 34.79 -2.39 -8.31
N LYS A 768 33.65 -3.09 -8.42
CA LYS A 768 32.74 -3.34 -7.27
C LYS A 768 32.49 -4.81 -6.90
N TRP A 769 33.40 -5.70 -7.31
CA TRP A 769 33.41 -7.10 -6.87
C TRP A 769 34.33 -7.27 -5.63
N PRO A 770 33.96 -8.04 -4.59
CA PRO A 770 32.75 -8.84 -4.39
C PRO A 770 31.65 -8.13 -3.56
N PRO A 771 30.40 -8.65 -3.55
CA PRO A 771 29.27 -8.07 -2.81
C PRO A 771 29.36 -8.23 -1.27
N SER A 772 28.64 -7.37 -0.56
CA SER A 772 28.53 -7.36 0.92
C SER A 772 27.61 -8.45 1.49
N SER A 773 28.02 -9.71 1.31
CA SER A 773 27.76 -10.87 2.18
C SER A 773 26.33 -11.15 2.70
N THR A 774 25.27 -10.69 2.04
CA THR A 774 23.88 -10.82 2.54
C THR A 774 22.85 -11.33 1.53
N THR A 775 23.19 -11.41 0.23
CA THR A 775 22.36 -12.03 -0.82
C THR A 775 23.02 -13.30 -1.35
N PRO A 776 22.35 -14.46 -1.35
CA PRO A 776 22.93 -15.72 -1.80
C PRO A 776 22.91 -15.87 -3.33
N TYR A 777 23.76 -15.12 -4.03
CA TYR A 777 24.15 -15.49 -5.40
C TYR A 777 25.16 -16.66 -5.34
N PRO A 778 24.99 -17.71 -6.16
CA PRO A 778 25.87 -18.86 -6.15
C PRO A 778 27.17 -18.61 -6.94
N PRO A 779 28.24 -19.41 -6.70
CA PRO A 779 29.55 -19.18 -7.31
C PRO A 779 29.61 -19.47 -8.82
N GLU A 780 30.60 -18.90 -9.51
CA GLU A 780 30.75 -18.84 -10.98
C GLU A 780 30.92 -20.20 -11.71
N SER A 781 30.85 -21.34 -11.00
CA SER A 781 30.80 -22.67 -11.62
C SER A 781 29.99 -23.64 -10.75
N GLY A 782 29.00 -24.30 -11.36
CA GLY A 782 28.13 -25.24 -10.66
C GLY A 782 27.03 -25.83 -11.55
N THR A 783 26.43 -26.91 -11.05
CA THR A 783 25.16 -27.45 -11.55
C THR A 783 24.05 -27.01 -10.60
N TYR A 784 23.02 -26.37 -11.14
CA TYR A 784 21.89 -25.84 -10.38
C TYR A 784 20.64 -26.65 -10.66
N SER A 785 19.97 -27.10 -9.60
CA SER A 785 18.70 -27.82 -9.66
C SER A 785 17.64 -27.11 -8.83
N PHE A 786 16.46 -26.88 -9.40
CA PHE A 786 15.29 -26.38 -8.68
C PHE A 786 14.06 -27.25 -8.97
N SER A 787 13.11 -27.30 -8.03
CA SER A 787 11.87 -28.07 -8.17
C SER A 787 10.65 -27.17 -8.09
N VAL A 788 9.89 -27.09 -9.16
CA VAL A 788 8.64 -26.32 -9.25
C VAL A 788 7.47 -27.22 -8.86
N ASP A 789 6.73 -26.82 -7.82
CA ASP A 789 5.56 -27.56 -7.34
C ASP A 789 4.28 -27.01 -7.97
N PRO A 790 3.47 -27.83 -8.66
CA PRO A 790 2.24 -27.37 -9.30
C PRO A 790 1.26 -26.73 -8.31
N LYS A 791 1.29 -27.11 -7.03
CA LYS A 791 0.36 -26.62 -6.01
C LYS A 791 0.69 -25.21 -5.54
N THR A 792 1.98 -24.86 -5.45
CA THR A 792 2.38 -23.47 -5.14
C THR A 792 2.17 -22.56 -6.36
N CYS A 793 2.37 -23.09 -7.57
CA CYS A 793 2.08 -22.37 -8.80
C CYS A 793 0.59 -22.03 -8.96
N ALA A 794 -0.31 -23.00 -8.70
CA ALA A 794 -1.75 -22.80 -8.81
C ALA A 794 -2.34 -21.79 -7.81
N GLY A 795 -1.57 -21.38 -6.78
CA GLY A 795 -1.94 -20.33 -5.83
C GLY A 795 -1.39 -18.94 -6.17
N ASN A 796 -0.40 -18.84 -7.06
CA ASN A 796 0.27 -17.58 -7.41
C ASN A 796 -0.11 -17.04 -8.82
N LEU A 797 -0.75 -17.86 -9.65
CA LEU A 797 -1.25 -17.45 -10.96
C LEU A 797 -2.63 -16.79 -10.81
N ASP A 798 -2.65 -15.51 -10.38
CA ASP A 798 -3.86 -14.71 -10.06
C ASP A 798 -4.94 -14.66 -11.16
N ASN A 799 -4.61 -15.05 -12.39
CA ASN A 799 -5.56 -15.14 -13.49
C ASN A 799 -5.09 -16.22 -14.50
N PRO A 800 -5.96 -17.14 -14.96
CA PRO A 800 -5.63 -18.05 -16.07
C PRO A 800 -5.31 -17.32 -17.40
N ALA A 801 -5.59 -16.01 -17.52
CA ALA A 801 -5.09 -15.19 -18.63
C ALA A 801 -3.61 -14.77 -18.49
N ASN A 802 -3.02 -14.83 -17.27
CA ASN A 802 -1.63 -14.43 -17.00
C ASN A 802 -0.62 -15.57 -17.21
N ILE A 803 -1.06 -16.71 -17.76
CA ILE A 803 -0.23 -17.89 -18.11
C ILE A 803 0.83 -17.57 -19.20
N TYR A 804 0.81 -16.36 -19.77
CA TYR A 804 1.45 -16.02 -21.03
C TYR A 804 2.42 -14.82 -20.98
N ASP A 805 2.84 -14.36 -19.80
CA ASP A 805 3.86 -13.31 -19.69
C ASP A 805 5.28 -13.89 -19.86
N PRO A 806 6.05 -13.52 -20.90
CA PRO A 806 7.41 -14.01 -21.12
C PRO A 806 8.46 -13.39 -20.18
N ASP A 807 8.15 -12.29 -19.48
CA ASP A 807 9.05 -11.68 -18.49
C ASP A 807 9.22 -12.61 -17.27
N GLU A 808 8.22 -13.46 -17.01
CA GLU A 808 8.16 -14.40 -15.90
C GLU A 808 8.36 -15.84 -16.38
N LEU A 809 9.62 -16.26 -16.65
CA LEU A 809 9.97 -17.67 -16.91
C LEU A 809 9.36 -18.64 -15.88
N VAL A 810 9.23 -18.19 -14.62
CA VAL A 810 8.57 -18.94 -13.53
C VAL A 810 7.16 -19.37 -13.92
N ASN A 811 6.40 -18.57 -14.67
CA ASN A 811 5.06 -18.93 -15.14
C ASN A 811 5.09 -20.01 -16.21
N ILE A 812 6.12 -20.03 -17.07
CA ILE A 812 6.34 -21.14 -18.02
C ILE A 812 6.65 -22.43 -17.25
N TRP A 813 7.62 -22.39 -16.32
CA TRP A 813 7.95 -23.56 -15.48
C TRP A 813 6.77 -24.03 -14.61
N CYS A 814 5.98 -23.10 -14.09
CA CYS A 814 4.78 -23.36 -13.30
C CYS A 814 3.67 -24.00 -14.15
N THR A 815 3.44 -23.49 -15.36
CA THR A 815 2.45 -24.07 -16.27
C THR A 815 2.89 -25.46 -16.73
N TRP A 816 4.20 -25.66 -16.97
CA TRP A 816 4.75 -26.98 -17.25
C TRP A 816 4.63 -27.94 -16.05
N ALA A 817 4.78 -27.45 -14.81
CA ALA A 817 4.53 -28.26 -13.63
C ALA A 817 3.05 -28.63 -13.47
N ILE A 818 2.13 -27.69 -13.71
CA ILE A 818 0.68 -27.90 -13.64
C ILE A 818 0.22 -28.89 -14.73
N GLU A 819 0.65 -28.71 -15.98
CA GLU A 819 0.34 -29.61 -17.08
C GLU A 819 0.96 -31.00 -16.85
N ALA A 820 2.22 -31.11 -16.43
CA ALA A 820 2.84 -32.39 -16.10
C ALA A 820 2.15 -33.12 -14.92
N ALA A 821 1.53 -32.38 -13.99
CA ALA A 821 0.75 -32.96 -12.90
C ALA A 821 -0.60 -33.55 -13.36
N SER A 822 -1.19 -33.03 -14.45
CA SER A 822 -2.47 -33.50 -15.01
C SER A 822 -2.35 -34.39 -16.25
N ASN A 823 -1.22 -34.32 -16.97
CA ASN A 823 -1.01 -34.93 -18.28
C ASN A 823 0.34 -35.64 -18.33
N ALA A 824 0.31 -36.95 -18.06
CA ALA A 824 1.51 -37.80 -18.11
C ALA A 824 2.15 -37.91 -19.50
N SER A 825 1.41 -37.65 -20.59
CA SER A 825 1.97 -37.61 -21.94
C SER A 825 2.81 -36.35 -22.18
N PHE A 826 2.33 -35.19 -21.71
CA PHE A 826 3.13 -33.95 -21.67
C PHE A 826 4.38 -34.15 -20.80
N ALA A 827 4.24 -34.72 -19.59
CA ALA A 827 5.38 -34.98 -18.70
C ALA A 827 6.45 -35.85 -19.38
N THR A 828 6.05 -36.95 -20.02
CA THR A 828 6.98 -37.83 -20.76
C THR A 828 7.61 -37.10 -21.96
N ALA A 829 6.85 -36.25 -22.65
CA ALA A 829 7.33 -35.56 -23.85
C ALA A 829 8.30 -34.42 -23.55
N ILE A 830 8.09 -33.70 -22.43
CA ILE A 830 9.00 -32.62 -22.05
C ILE A 830 10.33 -33.16 -21.52
N GLU A 831 10.31 -34.27 -20.76
CA GLU A 831 11.51 -35.05 -20.43
C GLU A 831 12.26 -35.51 -21.68
N ALA A 832 11.55 -36.05 -22.67
CA ALA A 832 12.14 -36.50 -23.93
C ALA A 832 12.73 -35.35 -24.78
N TYR A 833 12.13 -34.14 -24.73
CA TYR A 833 12.65 -32.96 -25.40
C TYR A 833 13.94 -32.44 -24.74
N PHE A 834 14.00 -32.44 -23.40
CA PHE A 834 15.19 -32.03 -22.63
C PHE A 834 16.20 -33.16 -22.37
N THR A 835 15.99 -34.34 -22.94
CA THR A 835 17.00 -35.40 -22.96
C THR A 835 18.05 -35.07 -24.04
N PRO A 836 19.34 -34.91 -23.69
CA PRO A 836 20.34 -34.42 -24.65
C PRO A 836 20.47 -35.29 -25.90
N GLN A 837 20.21 -34.71 -27.08
CA GLN A 837 20.58 -35.31 -28.35
C GLN A 837 22.10 -35.19 -28.56
N ALA A 838 22.70 -36.18 -29.21
CA ALA A 838 24.15 -36.34 -29.28
C ALA A 838 24.86 -35.41 -30.30
N ALA A 839 24.53 -34.11 -30.31
CA ALA A 839 25.13 -33.11 -31.20
C ALA A 839 24.93 -31.64 -30.75
N SER A 840 25.36 -31.25 -29.54
CA SER A 840 25.63 -29.85 -29.18
C SER A 840 26.86 -29.72 -28.26
N SER A 841 27.37 -28.49 -28.10
CA SER A 841 28.64 -28.19 -27.42
C SER A 841 28.60 -28.45 -25.91
N ALA A 842 29.73 -28.88 -25.35
CA ALA A 842 29.79 -29.59 -24.07
C ALA A 842 29.75 -28.70 -22.79
N ASP A 843 29.60 -27.39 -22.92
CA ASP A 843 29.75 -26.43 -21.81
C ASP A 843 28.41 -25.96 -21.19
N GLU A 844 27.28 -26.14 -21.89
CA GLU A 844 25.94 -25.83 -21.37
C GLU A 844 25.01 -27.04 -21.53
N SER A 845 24.35 -27.46 -20.44
CA SER A 845 23.37 -28.54 -20.46
C SER A 845 22.21 -28.22 -19.54
N MET A 846 20.98 -28.35 -20.05
CA MET A 846 19.76 -28.24 -19.25
C MET A 846 18.91 -29.49 -19.43
N THR A 847 18.44 -30.04 -18.32
CA THR A 847 17.58 -31.23 -18.24
C THR A 847 16.35 -30.91 -17.41
N VAL A 848 15.22 -31.54 -17.76
CA VAL A 848 13.94 -31.37 -17.07
C VAL A 848 13.38 -32.76 -16.77
N ALA A 849 12.94 -32.98 -15.53
CA ALA A 849 12.47 -34.28 -15.03
C ALA A 849 11.25 -34.12 -14.11
N TRP A 850 10.18 -34.87 -14.37
CA TRP A 850 8.99 -34.92 -13.54
C TRP A 850 9.17 -35.94 -12.42
N THR A 851 9.55 -35.48 -11.22
CA THR A 851 9.87 -36.37 -10.09
C THR A 851 9.23 -35.90 -8.80
N ASN A 852 8.78 -36.84 -7.95
CA ASN A 852 8.13 -36.55 -6.67
C ASN A 852 6.95 -35.56 -6.75
N ASN A 853 6.20 -35.61 -7.86
CA ASN A 853 5.11 -34.68 -8.22
C ASN A 853 5.55 -33.20 -8.36
N LYS A 854 6.80 -32.95 -8.77
CA LYS A 854 7.34 -31.63 -9.09
C LYS A 854 8.10 -31.66 -10.41
N LEU A 855 8.12 -30.53 -11.11
CA LEU A 855 8.98 -30.33 -12.28
C LEU A 855 10.37 -29.94 -11.79
N VAL A 856 11.35 -30.83 -11.91
CA VAL A 856 12.74 -30.56 -11.55
C VAL A 856 13.49 -30.09 -12.80
N VAL A 857 14.04 -28.89 -12.75
CA VAL A 857 14.86 -28.30 -13.82
C VAL A 857 16.29 -28.24 -13.31
N THR A 858 17.23 -28.76 -14.09
CA THR A 858 18.66 -28.80 -13.77
C THR A 858 19.49 -28.22 -14.91
N SER A 859 20.28 -27.18 -14.64
CA SER A 859 21.18 -26.53 -15.60
C SER A 859 22.65 -26.58 -15.13
N SER A 860 23.60 -26.63 -16.06
CA SER A 860 25.04 -26.48 -15.81
C SER A 860 25.60 -25.21 -16.46
N GLY A 861 26.06 -24.25 -15.66
CA GLY A 861 26.59 -22.97 -16.13
C GLY A 861 26.21 -21.82 -15.20
N SER A 862 26.81 -20.64 -15.41
CA SER A 862 26.44 -19.39 -14.71
C SER A 862 25.17 -18.73 -15.28
N GLN A 863 24.66 -19.26 -16.40
CA GLN A 863 23.50 -18.77 -17.16
C GLN A 863 22.32 -19.75 -16.98
N GLY A 864 21.16 -19.27 -16.47
CA GLY A 864 20.04 -20.20 -16.24
C GLY A 864 18.76 -19.74 -15.51
N TRP A 865 18.52 -18.44 -15.32
CA TRP A 865 17.40 -17.99 -14.44
C TRP A 865 16.40 -16.99 -15.03
N THR A 866 16.75 -16.21 -16.06
CA THR A 866 15.86 -15.20 -16.65
C THR A 866 15.99 -15.11 -18.16
N ALA A 867 14.89 -15.34 -18.88
CA ALA A 867 14.70 -14.82 -20.22
C ALA A 867 14.23 -13.37 -20.07
N LYS A 868 14.99 -12.38 -20.56
CA LYS A 868 14.64 -10.96 -20.51
C LYS A 868 14.48 -10.41 -21.94
N ILE A 869 13.66 -11.12 -22.72
CA ILE A 869 13.61 -11.00 -24.17
C ILE A 869 12.57 -9.92 -24.53
N PHE A 870 12.85 -9.08 -25.54
CA PHE A 870 12.08 -7.88 -25.93
C PHE A 870 12.12 -6.69 -24.94
N HIS A 871 12.84 -6.82 -23.83
CA HIS A 871 13.13 -5.70 -22.93
C HIS A 871 14.40 -4.92 -23.32
N PRO A 872 14.48 -3.60 -23.04
CA PRO A 872 15.73 -2.87 -23.14
C PRO A 872 16.74 -3.37 -22.10
N LYS A 873 18.02 -3.46 -22.47
CA LYS A 873 19.14 -3.60 -21.54
C LYS A 873 19.39 -2.25 -20.81
N SER A 874 20.30 -2.21 -19.85
CA SER A 874 20.62 -0.97 -19.12
C SER A 874 20.91 0.24 -20.01
N LEU A 875 21.67 0.09 -21.09
CA LEU A 875 21.94 1.21 -22.00
C LEU A 875 20.69 1.66 -22.78
N GLY A 876 19.77 0.74 -23.10
CA GLY A 876 18.48 1.06 -23.71
C GLY A 876 17.57 1.87 -22.78
N HIS A 877 17.50 1.48 -21.50
CA HIS A 877 16.80 2.28 -20.48
C HIS A 877 17.42 3.66 -20.26
N GLY A 878 18.74 3.81 -20.47
CA GLY A 878 19.40 5.12 -20.48
C GLY A 878 18.86 6.05 -21.56
N LEU A 879 18.62 5.54 -22.78
CA LEU A 879 18.05 6.34 -23.87
C LEU A 879 16.61 6.80 -23.61
N ILE A 880 15.81 5.98 -22.91
CA ILE A 880 14.47 6.36 -22.43
C ILE A 880 14.59 7.48 -21.39
N ALA A 881 15.47 7.32 -20.40
CA ALA A 881 15.72 8.32 -19.35
C ALA A 881 16.21 9.66 -19.93
N GLU A 882 17.08 9.64 -20.95
CA GLU A 882 17.50 10.84 -21.67
C GLU A 882 16.36 11.52 -22.46
N ALA A 883 15.48 10.73 -23.09
CA ALA A 883 14.33 11.27 -23.81
C ALA A 883 13.35 11.96 -22.86
N LEU A 884 13.03 11.31 -21.74
CA LEU A 884 12.21 11.87 -20.66
C LEU A 884 12.86 13.13 -20.06
N LEU A 885 14.15 13.08 -19.74
CA LEU A 885 14.87 14.24 -19.19
C LEU A 885 14.92 15.43 -20.16
N ALA A 886 15.00 15.18 -21.47
CA ALA A 886 14.91 16.22 -22.49
C ALA A 886 13.49 16.79 -22.61
N ALA A 887 12.45 15.96 -22.51
CA ALA A 887 11.05 16.39 -22.54
C ALA A 887 10.67 17.21 -21.29
N ILE A 888 11.14 16.80 -20.10
CA ILE A 888 10.96 17.53 -18.83
C ILE A 888 11.58 18.93 -18.92
N LYS A 889 12.86 19.01 -19.32
CA LYS A 889 13.57 20.30 -19.54
C LYS A 889 12.93 21.15 -20.66
N GLY A 890 12.22 20.53 -21.60
CA GLY A 890 11.51 21.20 -22.68
C GLY A 890 10.28 22.00 -22.24
N LYS A 891 9.83 21.87 -20.99
CA LYS A 891 8.71 22.64 -20.42
C LYS A 891 9.14 23.86 -19.59
N GLU A 892 10.44 24.09 -19.44
CA GLU A 892 11.01 25.17 -18.61
C GLU A 892 11.20 26.48 -19.40
#